data_AF-A0A2N6AS75-F1
#
_entry.id   AF-A0A2N6AS75-F1
#
_cell.length_a   1.000
_cell.length_b   1.000
_cell.length_c   1.000
_cell.angle_alpha   90.00
_cell.angle_beta   90.00
_cell.angle_gamma   90.00
#
_symmetry.space_group_name_H-M   'P 1'
#
loop_
_entity.id
_entity.type
_entity.pdbx_description
1 polymer ?
#
loop_
_entity_poly.entity_id
_entity_poly.type
_entity_poly.pdbx_seq_one_letter_code
_entity_poly.pdbx_strand_id
1 'polypeptide(L)'
;MKRKIPHPKRLIDVGKLRADLAELAGAHAGDAAGLRGAVLAALKPVVAQARAEAEHRLVNGARGIECARLLSWFQDQLLRELYEFTISHVYLATNPSTSERISLVAIGGYGRGLLAPGSDIDLLFLFPYKQTAWGESVSEYILYLLWDLGFKVGHATRNVNECIRLSLEDITIRTSILEARHLWGDKALFDELMQRFQVEILDKHRRAFVEAKLEERDQRHRRRDKSRYVVEPNLKEGKGGLRDLHTLAWIVRVYYGVSDYGELVVRGVLTGEEARLFHKCEGFLWAVRCHLHFMTGRAEERLGFEVQPALAERLGYTDRGRLKATERFMKHYFLTAKSVGDLTRIICAALEFEQVKTTPGLSRFLKSFRLPGRNKLKHPGFVIESGRLAVASEDIFSEDPVNLIRCFHIADQHNLLLHPQAVRLIARSLKLIGADLRRNKEANRLFLDILTSRNDPETILRKMNETGVLGRFIYAFGRIVALMQFNMYHHYTVDEHLLRAVGVLSEIERGLLAEEHPLSHRLIGMIQNRRALFLAVFTHDIAKGLPESHSAGGARIARRLGPRLGLSPAETDTAAWLVENHLLMSQVAQERDVHDFKTIQSFVRKVQSPERLRLLLILTVADIKAVGPGVWNGWKGQLLRTLYYEAEPQMGGVIDQLSRRERAERAREKLIEQLTDWPEALQQNITGVHYPPYLLNVPLNKQVAHAHMMRDAMES
;
A
#
# COMPACT_ATOMS: atom_id res chain seq x y z
N MET A 1 -40.27 9.87 -1.58
CA MET A 1 -40.12 11.33 -1.78
C MET A 1 -38.76 11.62 -2.44
N LYS A 2 -38.77 11.98 -3.73
CA LYS A 2 -37.58 12.41 -4.47
C LYS A 2 -37.09 13.73 -3.87
N ARG A 3 -36.00 13.72 -3.09
CA ARG A 3 -35.29 14.96 -2.73
C ARG A 3 -34.76 15.55 -4.03
N LYS A 4 -35.41 16.60 -4.52
CA LYS A 4 -34.88 17.48 -5.57
C LYS A 4 -33.52 17.96 -5.09
N ILE A 5 -32.45 17.46 -5.71
CA ILE A 5 -31.12 18.08 -5.64
C ILE A 5 -31.33 19.48 -6.22
N PRO A 6 -30.99 20.57 -5.49
CA PRO A 6 -31.11 21.91 -6.05
C PRO A 6 -30.33 21.96 -7.36
N HIS A 7 -30.92 22.53 -8.42
CA HIS A 7 -30.19 22.83 -9.65
C HIS A 7 -28.80 23.39 -9.30
N PRO A 8 -27.69 22.86 -9.84
CA PRO A 8 -26.38 23.37 -9.51
C PRO A 8 -26.33 24.83 -9.94
N LYS A 9 -26.29 25.76 -8.98
CA LYS A 9 -25.78 27.10 -9.23
C LYS A 9 -24.37 26.90 -9.79
N ARG A 10 -24.22 27.14 -11.09
CA ARG A 10 -22.97 26.99 -11.85
C ARG A 10 -21.87 27.80 -11.15
N LEU A 11 -20.61 27.30 -11.13
CA LEU A 11 -19.49 28.02 -10.50
C LEU A 11 -19.11 29.32 -11.22
N ILE A 12 -19.63 29.50 -12.44
CA ILE A 12 -19.38 30.65 -13.29
C ILE A 12 -20.66 31.00 -14.05
N ASP A 13 -20.88 32.30 -14.26
CA ASP A 13 -21.82 32.82 -15.25
C ASP A 13 -21.12 32.92 -16.61
N VAL A 14 -21.38 31.94 -17.47
CA VAL A 14 -20.76 31.84 -18.80
C VAL A 14 -21.15 33.01 -19.70
N GLY A 15 -22.39 33.50 -19.60
CA GLY A 15 -22.87 34.61 -20.42
C GLY A 15 -22.17 35.91 -20.05
N LYS A 16 -22.03 36.16 -18.75
CA LYS A 16 -21.26 37.30 -18.25
C LYS A 16 -19.79 37.22 -18.66
N LEU A 17 -19.13 36.07 -18.45
CA LEU A 17 -17.72 35.92 -18.82
C LEU A 17 -17.49 36.24 -20.31
N ARG A 18 -18.35 35.71 -21.19
CA ARG A 18 -18.25 35.96 -22.62
C ARG A 18 -18.38 37.44 -22.97
N ALA A 19 -19.35 38.13 -22.35
CA ALA A 19 -19.55 39.56 -22.57
C ALA A 19 -18.33 40.38 -22.10
N ASP A 20 -17.83 40.09 -20.90
CA ASP A 20 -16.66 40.76 -20.32
C ASP A 20 -15.42 40.57 -21.24
N LEU A 21 -15.19 39.36 -21.77
CA LEU A 21 -14.09 39.08 -22.69
C LEU A 21 -14.24 39.83 -24.03
N ALA A 22 -15.45 39.90 -24.59
CA ALA A 22 -15.71 40.61 -25.83
C ALA A 22 -15.53 42.14 -25.67
N GLU A 23 -15.93 42.69 -24.52
CA GLU A 23 -15.71 44.11 -24.19
C GLU A 23 -14.21 44.43 -24.11
N LEU A 24 -13.42 43.56 -23.46
CA LEU A 24 -11.97 43.70 -23.40
C LEU A 24 -11.31 43.64 -24.79
N ALA A 25 -11.76 42.74 -25.66
CA ALA A 25 -11.28 42.67 -27.04
C ALA A 25 -11.53 43.99 -27.80
N GLY A 26 -12.71 44.59 -27.64
CA GLY A 26 -13.02 45.88 -28.24
C GLY A 26 -12.16 47.02 -27.67
N ALA A 27 -11.99 47.06 -26.35
CA ALA A 27 -11.24 48.11 -25.66
C ALA A 27 -9.73 48.10 -25.97
N HIS A 28 -9.16 46.94 -26.30
CA HIS A 28 -7.74 46.76 -26.62
C HIS A 28 -7.49 46.40 -28.10
N ALA A 29 -8.38 46.82 -29.00
CA ALA A 29 -8.23 46.58 -30.43
C ALA A 29 -6.86 47.10 -30.95
N GLY A 30 -6.05 46.22 -31.53
CA GLY A 30 -4.71 46.54 -32.05
C GLY A 30 -3.58 46.46 -31.02
N ASP A 31 -3.86 46.22 -29.73
CA ASP A 31 -2.87 46.00 -28.65
C ASP A 31 -2.97 44.58 -28.10
N ALA A 32 -2.33 43.63 -28.79
CA ALA A 32 -2.36 42.21 -28.41
C ALA A 32 -1.74 41.94 -27.03
N ALA A 33 -0.71 42.70 -26.64
CA ALA A 33 -0.03 42.53 -25.37
C ALA A 33 -0.89 43.05 -24.21
N GLY A 34 -1.47 44.24 -24.34
CA GLY A 34 -2.40 44.79 -23.35
C GLY A 34 -3.67 43.95 -23.21
N LEU A 35 -4.22 43.45 -24.33
CA LEU A 35 -5.40 42.57 -24.31
C LEU A 35 -5.15 41.31 -23.47
N ARG A 36 -4.02 40.62 -23.68
CA ARG A 36 -3.68 39.42 -22.89
C ARG A 36 -3.59 39.73 -21.40
N GLY A 37 -2.96 40.85 -21.03
CA GLY A 37 -2.85 41.29 -19.64
C GLY A 37 -4.22 41.57 -19.00
N ALA A 38 -5.12 42.24 -19.73
CA ALA A 38 -6.46 42.56 -19.25
C ALA A 38 -7.34 41.31 -19.10
N VAL A 39 -7.30 40.40 -20.09
CA VAL A 39 -8.00 39.10 -20.03
C VAL A 39 -7.52 38.27 -18.84
N LEU A 40 -6.21 38.21 -18.63
CA LEU A 40 -5.63 37.52 -17.47
C LEU A 40 -6.11 38.11 -16.14
N ALA A 41 -6.13 39.45 -16.03
CA ALA A 41 -6.62 40.14 -14.84
C ALA A 41 -8.11 39.87 -14.57
N ALA A 42 -8.93 39.77 -15.61
CA ALA A 42 -10.35 39.43 -15.48
C ALA A 42 -10.59 37.97 -15.10
N LEU A 43 -9.78 37.03 -15.60
CA LEU A 43 -9.96 35.60 -15.37
C LEU A 43 -9.45 35.12 -13.99
N LYS A 44 -8.41 35.74 -13.43
CA LYS A 44 -7.88 35.41 -12.10
C LYS A 44 -8.95 35.35 -11.00
N PRO A 45 -9.79 36.39 -10.79
CA PRO A 45 -10.83 36.35 -9.75
C PRO A 45 -11.91 35.30 -10.05
N VAL A 46 -12.23 35.04 -11.32
CA VAL A 46 -13.20 34.01 -11.71
C VAL A 46 -12.73 32.62 -11.28
N VAL A 47 -11.46 32.28 -11.54
CA VAL A 47 -10.87 31.00 -11.12
C VAL A 47 -10.84 30.87 -9.59
N ALA A 48 -10.45 31.94 -8.89
CA ALA A 48 -10.39 31.95 -7.43
C ALA A 48 -11.78 31.74 -6.80
N GLN A 49 -12.79 32.46 -7.28
CA GLN A 49 -14.18 32.33 -6.79
C GLN A 49 -14.76 30.94 -7.06
N ALA A 50 -14.53 30.39 -8.24
CA ALA A 50 -15.00 29.04 -8.58
C ALA A 50 -14.38 27.97 -7.65
N ARG A 51 -13.08 28.08 -7.35
CA ARG A 51 -12.41 27.16 -6.40
C ARG A 51 -12.94 27.33 -4.98
N ALA A 52 -13.10 28.57 -4.50
CA ALA A 52 -13.63 28.85 -3.17
C ALA A 52 -15.05 28.32 -2.97
N GLU A 53 -15.92 28.51 -3.96
CA GLU A 53 -17.30 27.99 -3.90
C GLU A 53 -17.34 26.44 -3.96
N ALA A 54 -16.45 25.82 -4.75
CA ALA A 54 -16.33 24.36 -4.78
C ALA A 54 -15.86 23.79 -3.42
N GLU A 55 -14.91 24.45 -2.77
CA GLU A 55 -14.45 24.09 -1.42
C GLU A 55 -15.56 24.29 -0.39
N HIS A 56 -16.23 25.44 -0.42
CA HIS A 56 -17.34 25.76 0.49
C HIS A 56 -18.44 24.69 0.42
N ARG A 57 -18.83 24.24 -0.79
CA ARG A 57 -19.80 23.15 -0.95
C ARG A 57 -19.29 21.82 -0.37
N LEU A 58 -18.02 21.50 -0.60
CA LEU A 58 -17.41 20.26 -0.13
C LEU A 58 -17.37 20.20 1.41
N VAL A 59 -16.93 21.28 2.06
CA VAL A 59 -16.90 21.40 3.53
C VAL A 59 -18.31 21.34 4.12
N ASN A 60 -19.32 21.84 3.42
CA ASN A 60 -20.73 21.78 3.84
C ASN A 60 -21.46 20.49 3.42
N GLY A 61 -20.72 19.40 3.15
CA GLY A 61 -21.28 18.05 3.00
C GLY A 61 -21.62 17.62 1.57
N ALA A 62 -21.20 18.35 0.54
CA ALA A 62 -21.24 17.83 -0.83
C ALA A 62 -20.33 16.61 -0.98
N ARG A 63 -20.65 15.70 -1.92
CA ARG A 63 -19.81 14.51 -2.12
C ARG A 63 -18.52 14.87 -2.83
N GLY A 64 -17.42 14.21 -2.48
CA GLY A 64 -16.11 14.42 -3.12
C GLY A 64 -16.14 14.30 -4.64
N ILE A 65 -16.81 13.27 -5.17
CA ILE A 65 -16.96 13.09 -6.63
C ILE A 65 -17.78 14.21 -7.29
N GLU A 66 -18.76 14.78 -6.59
CA GLU A 66 -19.55 15.91 -7.10
C GLU A 66 -18.70 17.18 -7.15
N CYS A 67 -17.86 17.42 -6.13
CA CYS A 67 -16.86 18.50 -6.16
C CYS A 67 -15.90 18.34 -7.36
N ALA A 68 -15.38 17.13 -7.58
CA ALA A 68 -14.45 16.86 -8.68
C ALA A 68 -15.09 17.08 -10.07
N ARG A 69 -16.35 16.66 -10.24
CA ARG A 69 -17.13 16.92 -11.47
C ARG A 69 -17.41 18.41 -11.65
N LEU A 70 -17.72 19.12 -10.57
CA LEU A 70 -18.02 20.54 -10.61
C LEU A 70 -16.79 21.37 -11.02
N LEU A 71 -15.60 21.03 -10.51
CA LEU A 71 -14.33 21.62 -10.92
C LEU A 71 -14.02 21.31 -12.39
N SER A 72 -14.21 20.06 -12.83
CA SER A 72 -14.05 19.70 -14.24
C SER A 72 -15.01 20.46 -15.14
N TRP A 73 -16.28 20.60 -14.73
CA TRP A 73 -17.27 21.35 -15.50
C TRP A 73 -16.90 22.83 -15.62
N PHE A 74 -16.41 23.45 -14.55
CA PHE A 74 -15.91 24.83 -14.60
C PHE A 74 -14.75 24.95 -15.59
N GLN A 75 -13.80 24.01 -15.54
CA GLN A 75 -12.67 23.99 -16.47
C GLN A 75 -13.12 23.85 -17.93
N ASP A 76 -14.13 23.01 -18.19
CA ASP A 76 -14.73 22.87 -19.53
C ASP A 76 -15.27 24.21 -20.03
N GLN A 77 -16.00 24.95 -19.17
CA GLN A 77 -16.58 26.24 -19.57
C GLN A 77 -15.50 27.28 -19.82
N LEU A 78 -14.50 27.38 -18.92
CA LEU A 78 -13.39 28.31 -19.08
C LEU A 78 -12.65 28.08 -20.40
N LEU A 79 -12.32 26.83 -20.73
CA LEU A 79 -11.62 26.50 -21.97
C LEU A 79 -12.46 26.75 -23.22
N ARG A 80 -13.77 26.53 -23.16
CA ARG A 80 -14.68 26.87 -24.27
C ARG A 80 -14.68 28.35 -24.57
N GLU A 81 -14.87 29.17 -23.54
CA GLU A 81 -14.90 30.62 -23.71
C GLU A 81 -13.53 31.17 -24.12
N LEU A 82 -12.43 30.62 -23.57
CA LEU A 82 -11.08 30.96 -24.03
C LEU A 82 -10.86 30.60 -25.49
N TYR A 83 -11.24 29.40 -25.91
CA TYR A 83 -11.10 28.96 -27.30
C TYR A 83 -11.87 29.89 -28.25
N GLU A 84 -13.16 30.14 -27.96
CA GLU A 84 -14.01 31.03 -28.75
C GLU A 84 -13.44 32.45 -28.83
N PHE A 85 -12.99 32.97 -27.69
CA PHE A 85 -12.36 34.28 -27.62
C PHE A 85 -11.10 34.36 -28.49
N THR A 86 -10.24 33.35 -28.41
CA THR A 86 -8.99 33.30 -29.19
C THR A 86 -9.27 33.29 -30.69
N ILE A 87 -10.20 32.46 -31.17
CA ILE A 87 -10.47 32.36 -32.62
C ILE A 87 -11.31 33.52 -33.17
N SER A 88 -12.07 34.21 -32.31
CA SER A 88 -12.97 35.30 -32.74
C SER A 88 -12.34 36.68 -32.63
N HIS A 89 -11.43 36.89 -31.67
CA HIS A 89 -10.92 38.22 -31.33
C HIS A 89 -9.40 38.36 -31.40
N VAL A 90 -8.64 37.26 -31.31
CA VAL A 90 -7.16 37.31 -31.28
C VAL A 90 -6.57 36.83 -32.61
N TYR A 91 -6.94 35.63 -33.04
CA TYR A 91 -6.48 35.01 -34.27
C TYR A 91 -7.67 34.68 -35.17
N LEU A 92 -8.31 35.72 -35.69
CA LEU A 92 -9.42 35.58 -36.63
C LEU A 92 -8.92 34.96 -37.95
N ALA A 93 -9.51 33.82 -38.34
CA ALA A 93 -9.33 33.25 -39.67
C ALA A 93 -10.35 33.87 -40.62
N THR A 94 -9.94 34.86 -41.43
CA THR A 94 -10.85 35.61 -42.33
C THR A 94 -11.40 34.77 -43.49
N ASN A 95 -10.69 33.70 -43.89
CA ASN A 95 -11.13 32.74 -44.90
C ASN A 95 -10.54 31.35 -44.59
N PRO A 96 -11.08 30.61 -43.61
CA PRO A 96 -10.49 29.35 -43.16
C PRO A 96 -10.65 28.28 -44.23
N SER A 97 -9.57 27.59 -44.56
CA SER A 97 -9.60 26.35 -45.35
C SER A 97 -9.96 25.17 -44.44
N THR A 98 -10.06 23.97 -45.02
CA THR A 98 -10.25 22.73 -44.25
C THR A 98 -9.10 22.42 -43.29
N SER A 99 -7.96 23.10 -43.43
CA SER A 99 -6.77 22.94 -42.58
C SER A 99 -6.79 23.82 -41.32
N GLU A 100 -7.55 24.92 -41.31
CA GLU A 100 -7.74 25.80 -40.15
C GLU A 100 -8.91 25.32 -39.28
N ARG A 101 -8.90 24.02 -38.94
CA ARG A 101 -9.88 23.38 -38.05
C ARG A 101 -9.15 22.73 -36.89
N ILE A 102 -9.67 22.94 -35.68
CA ILE A 102 -9.11 22.39 -34.45
C ILE A 102 -10.24 21.78 -33.64
N SER A 103 -10.01 20.59 -33.09
CA SER A 103 -10.85 20.04 -32.03
C SER A 103 -10.07 20.09 -30.72
N LEU A 104 -10.64 20.76 -29.72
CA LEU A 104 -10.07 20.80 -28.37
C LEU A 104 -10.64 19.63 -27.56
N VAL A 105 -9.76 18.76 -27.12
CA VAL A 105 -10.11 17.48 -26.49
C VAL A 105 -9.46 17.39 -25.11
N ALA A 106 -10.23 17.05 -24.09
CA ALA A 106 -9.69 16.67 -22.79
C ALA A 106 -9.26 15.20 -22.83
N ILE A 107 -8.08 14.88 -22.30
CA ILE A 107 -7.56 13.51 -22.23
C ILE A 107 -7.20 13.13 -20.80
N GLY A 108 -6.91 11.84 -20.56
CA GLY A 108 -6.49 11.34 -19.26
C GLY A 108 -7.49 11.63 -18.12
N GLY A 109 -6.97 12.05 -16.97
CA GLY A 109 -7.79 12.33 -15.78
C GLY A 109 -8.84 13.43 -16.00
N TYR A 110 -8.49 14.46 -16.78
CA TYR A 110 -9.43 15.53 -17.15
C TYR A 110 -10.49 15.06 -18.15
N GLY A 111 -10.11 14.21 -19.11
CA GLY A 111 -11.02 13.57 -20.06
C GLY A 111 -12.15 12.80 -19.38
N ARG A 112 -11.85 12.14 -18.25
CA ARG A 112 -12.82 11.46 -17.38
C ARG A 112 -13.87 12.38 -16.74
N GLY A 113 -13.67 13.69 -16.79
CA GLY A 113 -14.59 14.67 -16.20
C GLY A 113 -14.42 14.81 -14.67
N LEU A 114 -13.24 14.47 -14.13
CA LEU A 114 -12.95 14.54 -12.69
C LEU A 114 -11.64 15.29 -12.45
N LEU A 115 -11.72 16.44 -11.78
CA LEU A 115 -10.54 17.22 -11.37
C LEU A 115 -10.55 17.44 -9.85
N ALA A 116 -9.44 17.10 -9.18
CA ALA A 116 -9.15 17.64 -7.86
C ALA A 116 -8.48 19.03 -8.01
N PRO A 117 -8.52 19.91 -6.98
CA PRO A 117 -8.04 21.29 -7.08
C PRO A 117 -6.62 21.45 -7.63
N GLY A 118 -5.68 20.63 -7.17
CA GLY A 118 -4.30 20.58 -7.68
C GLY A 118 -4.06 19.63 -8.88
N SER A 119 -5.10 19.16 -9.57
CA SER A 119 -4.90 18.26 -10.72
C SER A 119 -4.37 19.00 -11.94
N ASP A 120 -3.56 18.31 -12.72
CA ASP A 120 -3.16 18.76 -14.05
C ASP A 120 -4.35 18.70 -15.02
N ILE A 121 -4.32 19.57 -16.03
CA ILE A 121 -5.30 19.61 -17.12
C ILE A 121 -4.59 19.11 -18.37
N ASP A 122 -5.01 17.95 -18.87
CA ASP A 122 -4.42 17.36 -20.07
C ASP A 122 -5.27 17.63 -21.31
N LEU A 123 -4.68 18.31 -22.30
CA LEU A 123 -5.34 18.74 -23.53
C LEU A 123 -4.73 18.07 -24.77
N LEU A 124 -5.58 17.76 -25.73
CA LEU A 124 -5.20 17.38 -27.08
C LEU A 124 -5.79 18.42 -28.04
N PHE A 125 -4.92 19.14 -28.72
CA PHE A 125 -5.27 19.96 -29.88
C PHE A 125 -5.20 19.05 -31.11
N LEU A 126 -6.38 18.66 -31.60
CA LEU A 126 -6.52 17.72 -32.71
C LEU A 126 -6.71 18.49 -34.01
N PHE A 127 -5.89 18.16 -35.01
CA PHE A 127 -5.89 18.78 -36.33
C PHE A 127 -6.26 17.76 -37.43
N PRO A 128 -6.86 18.18 -38.55
CA PRO A 128 -7.21 17.29 -39.66
C PRO A 128 -5.96 16.76 -40.40
N TYR A 129 -4.89 17.55 -40.47
CA TYR A 129 -3.62 17.17 -41.08
C TYR A 129 -2.45 17.75 -40.28
N LYS A 130 -1.44 18.35 -40.91
CA LYS A 130 -0.35 19.03 -40.20
C LYS A 130 -0.85 20.31 -39.53
N GLN A 131 -0.24 20.65 -38.40
CA GLN A 131 -0.46 21.90 -37.70
C GLN A 131 -0.11 23.07 -38.63
N THR A 132 -1.03 24.03 -38.76
CA THR A 132 -0.80 25.30 -39.48
C THR A 132 -0.27 26.36 -38.52
N ALA A 133 0.38 27.41 -39.03
CA ALA A 133 0.88 28.53 -38.21
C ALA A 133 -0.25 29.22 -37.41
N TRP A 134 -1.46 29.28 -38.00
CA TRP A 134 -2.66 29.75 -37.30
C TRP A 134 -3.01 28.82 -36.12
N GLY A 135 -3.04 27.51 -36.36
CA GLY A 135 -3.35 26.53 -35.33
C GLY A 135 -2.33 26.48 -34.18
N GLU A 136 -1.06 26.68 -34.50
CA GLU A 136 0.02 26.89 -33.53
C GLU A 136 -0.24 28.14 -32.67
N SER A 137 -0.48 29.28 -33.31
CA SER A 137 -0.75 30.55 -32.61
C SER A 137 -1.96 30.46 -31.67
N VAL A 138 -3.06 29.83 -32.12
CA VAL A 138 -4.26 29.59 -31.30
C VAL A 138 -3.94 28.71 -30.09
N SER A 139 -3.22 27.61 -30.31
CA SER A 139 -2.88 26.64 -29.25
C SER A 139 -1.96 27.29 -28.21
N GLU A 140 -0.92 27.98 -28.66
CA GLU A 140 0.02 28.68 -27.80
C GLU A 140 -0.65 29.77 -26.95
N TYR A 141 -1.51 30.58 -27.55
CA TYR A 141 -2.20 31.64 -26.81
C TYR A 141 -3.06 31.09 -25.67
N ILE A 142 -3.80 30.00 -25.93
CA ILE A 142 -4.60 29.32 -24.91
C ILE A 142 -3.68 28.74 -23.82
N LEU A 143 -2.61 28.03 -24.21
CA LEU A 143 -1.66 27.42 -23.26
C LEU A 143 -0.99 28.45 -22.35
N TYR A 144 -0.51 29.54 -22.94
CA TYR A 144 0.13 30.63 -22.21
C TYR A 144 -0.82 31.29 -21.21
N LEU A 145 -2.08 31.55 -21.59
CA LEU A 145 -3.08 32.06 -20.64
C LEU A 145 -3.35 31.09 -19.49
N LEU A 146 -3.43 29.78 -19.77
CA LEU A 146 -3.65 28.79 -18.72
C LEU A 146 -2.47 28.71 -17.73
N TRP A 147 -1.23 28.78 -18.23
CA TRP A 147 -0.05 28.83 -17.37
C TRP A 147 0.00 30.11 -16.54
N ASP A 148 -0.33 31.26 -17.13
CA ASP A 148 -0.40 32.55 -16.42
C ASP A 148 -1.51 32.58 -15.35
N LEU A 149 -2.59 31.79 -15.54
CA LEU A 149 -3.64 31.54 -14.55
C LEU A 149 -3.21 30.56 -13.45
N GLY A 150 -2.00 29.99 -13.54
CA GLY A 150 -1.44 29.06 -12.56
C GLY A 150 -1.92 27.61 -12.72
N PHE A 151 -2.48 27.25 -13.88
CA PHE A 151 -2.80 25.86 -14.17
C PHE A 151 -1.57 25.08 -14.61
N LYS A 152 -1.50 23.81 -14.19
CA LYS A 152 -0.55 22.85 -14.75
C LYS A 152 -1.21 22.19 -15.95
N VAL A 153 -0.65 22.39 -17.13
CA VAL A 153 -1.23 21.91 -18.39
C VAL A 153 -0.29 20.92 -19.06
N GLY A 154 -0.72 19.68 -19.16
CA GLY A 154 -0.16 18.72 -20.11
C GLY A 154 -0.84 18.91 -21.47
N HIS A 155 -0.10 18.92 -22.57
CA HIS A 155 -0.72 19.05 -23.88
C HIS A 155 -0.05 18.20 -24.95
N ALA A 156 -0.82 17.91 -26.00
CA ALA A 156 -0.33 17.34 -27.23
C ALA A 156 -1.01 18.02 -28.43
N THR A 157 -0.26 18.21 -29.50
CA THR A 157 -0.74 18.71 -30.80
C THR A 157 -0.54 17.61 -31.81
N ARG A 158 -1.63 17.05 -32.35
CA ARG A 158 -1.57 15.88 -33.22
C ARG A 158 -2.69 15.86 -34.24
N ASN A 159 -2.51 15.11 -35.31
CA ASN A 159 -3.61 14.66 -36.16
C ASN A 159 -4.11 13.26 -35.82
N VAL A 160 -5.21 12.85 -36.44
CA VAL A 160 -5.83 11.54 -36.23
C VAL A 160 -4.85 10.40 -36.52
N ASN A 161 -4.09 10.47 -37.62
CA ASN A 161 -3.12 9.43 -37.98
C ASN A 161 -2.01 9.28 -36.94
N GLU A 162 -1.48 10.39 -36.42
CA GLU A 162 -0.49 10.39 -35.34
C GLU A 162 -1.05 9.82 -34.04
N CYS A 163 -2.29 10.18 -33.68
CA CYS A 163 -2.96 9.63 -32.51
C CYS A 163 -3.10 8.11 -32.57
N ILE A 164 -3.49 7.56 -33.73
CA ILE A 164 -3.60 6.10 -33.94
C ILE A 164 -2.20 5.45 -33.89
N ARG A 165 -1.24 5.96 -34.67
CA ARG A 165 0.12 5.42 -34.72
C ARG A 165 0.79 5.41 -33.35
N LEU A 166 0.78 6.53 -32.63
CA LEU A 166 1.38 6.63 -31.31
C LEU A 166 0.66 5.79 -30.25
N SER A 167 -0.64 5.56 -30.41
CA SER A 167 -1.38 4.63 -29.54
C SER A 167 -0.93 3.18 -29.71
N LEU A 168 -0.42 2.79 -30.89
CA LEU A 168 0.16 1.46 -31.09
C LEU A 168 1.52 1.33 -30.38
N GLU A 169 2.32 2.40 -30.42
CA GLU A 169 3.69 2.44 -29.88
C GLU A 169 3.74 2.64 -28.35
N ASP A 170 2.82 3.43 -27.77
CA ASP A 170 2.83 3.81 -26.35
C ASP A 170 1.49 3.57 -25.65
N ILE A 171 1.51 2.70 -24.64
CA ILE A 171 0.36 2.36 -23.81
C ILE A 171 -0.18 3.56 -23.01
N THR A 172 0.67 4.53 -22.67
CA THR A 172 0.31 5.75 -21.94
C THR A 172 -0.57 6.62 -22.83
N ILE A 173 -0.12 6.89 -24.06
CA ILE A 173 -0.90 7.64 -25.06
C ILE A 173 -2.22 6.94 -25.35
N ARG A 174 -2.18 5.62 -25.55
CA ARG A 174 -3.39 4.81 -25.75
C ARG A 174 -4.38 4.96 -24.59
N THR A 175 -3.89 4.95 -23.35
CA THR A 175 -4.73 5.11 -22.17
C THR A 175 -5.30 6.52 -22.08
N SER A 176 -4.52 7.55 -22.41
CA SER A 176 -4.99 8.93 -22.41
C SER A 176 -6.11 9.17 -23.44
N ILE A 177 -5.98 8.61 -24.65
CA ILE A 177 -7.01 8.70 -25.71
C ILE A 177 -8.25 7.85 -25.39
N LEU A 178 -8.08 6.71 -24.71
CA LEU A 178 -9.22 5.95 -24.20
C LEU A 178 -10.15 6.82 -23.34
N GLU A 179 -9.59 7.79 -22.60
CA GLU A 179 -10.37 8.72 -21.76
C GLU A 179 -10.77 10.02 -22.47
N ALA A 180 -10.54 10.14 -23.78
CA ALA A 180 -10.77 11.35 -24.52
C ALA A 180 -12.23 11.80 -24.46
N ARG A 181 -12.42 13.11 -24.26
CA ARG A 181 -13.73 13.77 -24.23
C ARG A 181 -13.65 15.09 -24.98
N HIS A 182 -14.53 15.25 -25.96
CA HIS A 182 -14.66 16.49 -26.72
C HIS A 182 -15.03 17.66 -25.79
N LEU A 183 -14.22 18.72 -25.81
CA LEU A 183 -14.53 19.97 -25.12
C LEU A 183 -15.24 20.94 -26.05
N TRP A 184 -14.61 21.24 -27.19
CA TRP A 184 -15.05 22.27 -28.14
C TRP A 184 -14.33 22.17 -29.50
N GLY A 185 -14.76 22.95 -30.49
CA GLY A 185 -14.17 23.00 -31.84
C GLY A 185 -14.82 22.02 -32.82
N ASP A 186 -14.05 21.54 -33.80
CA ASP A 186 -14.55 20.62 -34.84
C ASP A 186 -14.89 19.25 -34.23
N LYS A 187 -16.18 18.98 -34.08
CA LYS A 187 -16.68 17.72 -33.52
C LYS A 187 -16.50 16.53 -34.47
N ALA A 188 -16.57 16.74 -35.78
CA ALA A 188 -16.44 15.64 -36.75
C ALA A 188 -15.03 15.04 -36.69
N LEU A 189 -14.02 15.88 -36.48
CA LEU A 189 -12.64 15.44 -36.31
C LEU A 189 -12.43 14.58 -35.04
N PHE A 190 -13.07 14.95 -33.94
CA PHE A 190 -13.07 14.13 -32.72
C PHE A 190 -13.79 12.79 -32.94
N ASP A 191 -14.93 12.80 -33.61
CA ASP A 191 -15.71 11.59 -33.88
C ASP A 191 -14.93 10.62 -34.80
N GLU A 192 -14.20 11.13 -35.79
CA GLU A 192 -13.28 10.34 -36.62
C GLU A 192 -12.19 9.67 -35.76
N LEU A 193 -11.53 10.42 -34.87
CA LEU A 193 -10.53 9.88 -33.96
C LEU A 193 -11.10 8.74 -33.10
N MET A 194 -12.26 8.95 -32.50
CA MET A 194 -12.86 7.95 -31.61
C MET A 194 -13.32 6.70 -32.37
N GLN A 195 -13.87 6.86 -33.57
CA GLN A 195 -14.26 5.73 -34.42
C GLN A 195 -13.03 4.91 -34.83
N ARG A 196 -11.98 5.56 -35.32
CA ARG A 196 -10.74 4.88 -35.72
C ARG A 196 -10.04 4.24 -34.53
N PHE A 197 -9.99 4.91 -33.39
CA PHE A 197 -9.41 4.37 -32.17
C PHE A 197 -10.13 3.10 -31.71
N GLN A 198 -11.46 3.06 -31.78
CA GLN A 198 -12.23 1.86 -31.46
C GLN A 198 -11.83 0.67 -32.37
N VAL A 199 -11.89 0.88 -33.69
CA VAL A 199 -11.70 -0.19 -34.69
C VAL A 199 -10.24 -0.63 -34.81
N GLU A 200 -9.31 0.33 -34.84
CA GLU A 200 -7.90 0.07 -35.12
C GLU A 200 -7.11 -0.29 -33.87
N ILE A 201 -7.51 0.20 -32.69
CA ILE A 201 -6.76 -0.01 -31.45
C ILE A 201 -7.49 -0.96 -30.50
N LEU A 202 -8.72 -0.62 -30.10
CA LEU A 202 -9.40 -1.37 -29.04
C LEU A 202 -9.82 -2.77 -29.49
N ASP A 203 -10.44 -2.88 -30.67
CA ASP A 203 -10.94 -4.18 -31.17
C ASP A 203 -9.80 -5.14 -31.52
N LYS A 204 -8.67 -4.63 -32.03
CA LYS A 204 -7.50 -5.44 -32.41
C LYS A 204 -6.57 -5.78 -31.24
N HIS A 205 -6.46 -4.92 -30.22
CA HIS A 205 -5.45 -5.03 -29.16
C HIS A 205 -6.01 -5.10 -27.74
N ARG A 206 -7.31 -5.41 -27.58
CA ARG A 206 -8.01 -5.56 -26.29
C ARG A 206 -7.23 -6.37 -25.25
N ARG A 207 -6.78 -7.57 -25.64
CA ARG A 207 -6.10 -8.51 -24.72
C ARG A 207 -4.74 -7.97 -24.27
N ALA A 208 -3.92 -7.52 -25.21
CA ALA A 208 -2.62 -6.94 -24.92
C ALA A 208 -2.72 -5.72 -24.00
N PHE A 209 -3.79 -4.91 -24.15
CA PHE A 209 -4.06 -3.80 -23.25
C PHE A 209 -4.34 -4.25 -21.81
N VAL A 210 -5.20 -5.27 -21.63
CA VAL A 210 -5.52 -5.79 -20.29
C VAL A 210 -4.28 -6.38 -19.63
N GLU A 211 -3.51 -7.20 -20.35
CA GLU A 211 -2.27 -7.80 -19.83
C GLU A 211 -1.26 -6.72 -19.41
N ALA A 212 -1.01 -5.73 -20.27
CA ALA A 212 -0.11 -4.62 -19.97
C ALA A 212 -0.56 -3.80 -18.74
N LYS A 213 -1.86 -3.54 -18.58
CA LYS A 213 -2.39 -2.78 -17.44
C LYS A 213 -2.38 -3.52 -16.12
N LEU A 214 -2.59 -4.83 -16.14
CA LEU A 214 -2.41 -5.67 -14.96
C LEU A 214 -0.94 -5.74 -14.55
N GLU A 215 -0.02 -5.82 -15.52
CA GLU A 215 1.41 -5.80 -15.24
C GLU A 215 1.87 -4.45 -14.67
N GLU A 216 1.44 -3.32 -15.26
CA GLU A 216 1.73 -1.97 -14.76
C GLU A 216 1.30 -1.81 -13.29
N ARG A 217 0.12 -2.32 -12.95
CA ARG A 217 -0.39 -2.35 -11.57
C ARG A 217 0.54 -3.16 -10.65
N ASP A 218 0.88 -4.38 -11.05
CA ASP A 218 1.69 -5.28 -10.23
C ASP A 218 3.10 -4.71 -10.03
N GLN A 219 3.70 -4.11 -11.05
CA GLN A 219 4.98 -3.41 -10.94
C GLN A 219 4.88 -2.21 -9.99
N ARG A 220 3.82 -1.39 -10.08
CA ARG A 220 3.59 -0.27 -9.14
C ARG A 220 3.51 -0.74 -7.69
N HIS A 221 2.78 -1.83 -7.44
CA HIS A 221 2.69 -2.42 -6.09
C HIS A 221 4.00 -3.03 -5.59
N ARG A 222 4.90 -3.49 -6.48
CA ARG A 222 6.23 -3.99 -6.10
C ARG A 222 7.23 -2.88 -5.81
N ARG A 223 7.20 -1.78 -6.59
CA ARG A 223 8.10 -0.62 -6.42
C ARG A 223 7.80 0.18 -5.15
N ARG A 224 6.55 0.15 -4.69
CA ARG A 224 6.14 0.73 -3.40
C ARG A 224 6.06 -0.35 -2.33
N ASP A 225 5.80 0.06 -1.10
CA ASP A 225 5.52 -0.88 -0.01
C ASP A 225 4.41 -1.86 -0.42
N LYS A 226 4.68 -3.16 -0.27
CA LYS A 226 3.76 -4.25 -0.65
C LYS A 226 2.46 -4.20 0.19
N SER A 227 2.52 -3.51 1.33
CA SER A 227 1.41 -3.39 2.26
C SER A 227 0.46 -2.25 1.92
N ARG A 228 -0.82 -2.53 2.09
CA ARG A 228 -1.92 -1.56 2.02
C ARG A 228 -2.13 -0.81 3.34
N TYR A 229 -1.42 -1.22 4.38
CA TYR A 229 -1.61 -0.80 5.76
C TYR A 229 -0.48 0.10 6.27
N VAL A 230 0.18 0.82 5.35
CA VAL A 230 1.19 1.84 5.70
C VAL A 230 0.51 3.05 6.33
N VAL A 231 1.02 3.54 7.46
CA VAL A 231 0.39 4.63 8.26
C VAL A 231 0.37 5.98 7.55
N GLU A 232 1.29 6.23 6.61
CA GLU A 232 1.30 7.42 5.74
C GLU A 232 1.10 7.02 4.26
N PRO A 233 -0.10 6.56 3.90
CA PRO A 233 -0.36 5.98 2.59
C PRO A 233 -0.42 7.06 1.49
N ASN A 234 -0.19 6.63 0.24
CA ASN A 234 -0.47 7.46 -0.93
C ASN A 234 -1.87 7.16 -1.48
N LEU A 235 -2.72 8.18 -1.54
CA LEU A 235 -4.14 8.08 -1.91
C LEU A 235 -4.36 7.66 -3.38
N LYS A 236 -3.47 8.09 -4.27
CA LYS A 236 -3.57 7.85 -5.71
C LYS A 236 -2.87 6.56 -6.12
N GLU A 237 -1.59 6.46 -5.83
CA GLU A 237 -0.69 5.40 -6.32
C GLU A 237 -0.50 4.25 -5.32
N GLY A 238 -1.06 4.34 -4.11
CA GLY A 238 -1.02 3.26 -3.12
C GLY A 238 -1.83 2.03 -3.52
N LYS A 239 -1.59 0.90 -2.83
CA LYS A 239 -2.38 -0.33 -2.98
C LYS A 239 -3.78 -0.13 -2.40
N GLY A 240 -4.80 -0.29 -3.23
CA GLY A 240 -6.18 0.07 -2.94
C GLY A 240 -6.52 1.55 -3.15
N GLY A 241 -5.64 2.32 -3.81
CA GLY A 241 -5.84 3.75 -4.10
C GLY A 241 -6.63 4.01 -5.38
N LEU A 242 -6.77 5.29 -5.75
CA LEU A 242 -7.54 5.71 -6.94
C LEU A 242 -7.01 5.09 -8.24
N ARG A 243 -5.69 4.90 -8.37
CA ARG A 243 -5.09 4.29 -9.56
C ARG A 243 -5.59 2.86 -9.79
N ASP A 244 -5.84 2.08 -8.73
CA ASP A 244 -6.40 0.74 -8.88
C ASP A 244 -7.80 0.79 -9.49
N LEU A 245 -8.64 1.71 -9.00
CA LEU A 245 -9.97 1.94 -9.56
C LEU A 245 -9.90 2.40 -11.02
N HIS A 246 -8.95 3.30 -11.34
CA HIS A 246 -8.76 3.77 -12.71
C HIS A 246 -8.33 2.64 -13.65
N THR A 247 -7.37 1.81 -13.24
CA THR A 247 -6.94 0.64 -14.01
C THR A 247 -8.11 -0.30 -14.30
N LEU A 248 -8.97 -0.53 -13.31
CA LEU A 248 -10.16 -1.36 -13.49
C LEU A 248 -11.16 -0.74 -14.45
N ALA A 249 -11.45 0.56 -14.31
CA ALA A 249 -12.32 1.28 -15.23
C ALA A 249 -11.84 1.18 -16.68
N TRP A 250 -10.52 1.32 -16.91
CA TRP A 250 -9.94 1.17 -18.24
C TRP A 250 -10.09 -0.25 -18.79
N ILE A 251 -9.77 -1.25 -17.98
CA ILE A 251 -9.93 -2.67 -18.37
C ILE A 251 -11.38 -2.98 -18.70
N VAL A 252 -12.31 -2.51 -17.85
CA VAL A 252 -13.75 -2.69 -18.05
C VAL A 252 -14.22 -2.04 -19.36
N ARG A 253 -13.80 -0.80 -19.61
CA ARG A 253 -14.15 -0.07 -20.84
C ARG A 253 -13.62 -0.76 -22.08
N VAL A 254 -12.36 -1.19 -22.07
CA VAL A 254 -11.74 -1.86 -23.22
C VAL A 254 -12.30 -3.25 -23.45
N TYR A 255 -12.59 -3.99 -22.38
CA TYR A 255 -12.98 -5.39 -22.48
C TYR A 255 -14.49 -5.59 -22.68
N TYR A 256 -15.32 -4.88 -21.92
CA TYR A 256 -16.77 -4.98 -21.97
C TYR A 256 -17.41 -3.86 -22.81
N GLY A 257 -16.71 -2.75 -23.10
CA GLY A 257 -17.31 -1.63 -23.83
C GLY A 257 -18.29 -0.82 -22.98
N VAL A 258 -18.16 -0.87 -21.65
CA VAL A 258 -19.05 -0.15 -20.71
C VAL A 258 -18.25 0.89 -19.93
N SER A 259 -18.91 1.99 -19.55
CA SER A 259 -18.27 3.07 -18.78
C SER A 259 -18.79 3.18 -17.34
N ASP A 260 -19.90 2.52 -17.02
CA ASP A 260 -20.53 2.52 -15.69
C ASP A 260 -20.47 1.13 -15.04
N TYR A 261 -20.14 1.09 -13.74
CA TYR A 261 -20.05 -0.17 -12.99
C TYR A 261 -21.42 -0.87 -12.80
N GLY A 262 -22.53 -0.13 -12.90
CA GLY A 262 -23.89 -0.69 -12.90
C GLY A 262 -24.18 -1.54 -14.14
N GLU A 263 -23.58 -1.22 -15.29
CA GLU A 263 -23.70 -2.05 -16.50
C GLU A 263 -23.01 -3.41 -16.34
N LEU A 264 -21.96 -3.48 -15.51
CA LEU A 264 -21.32 -4.76 -15.15
C LEU A 264 -22.24 -5.68 -14.34
N VAL A 265 -23.26 -5.12 -13.67
CA VAL A 265 -24.28 -5.91 -12.97
C VAL A 265 -25.20 -6.61 -13.97
N VAL A 266 -25.62 -5.89 -15.01
CA VAL A 266 -26.45 -6.45 -16.09
C VAL A 266 -25.72 -7.59 -16.80
N ARG A 267 -24.39 -7.50 -16.92
CA ARG A 267 -23.55 -8.54 -17.53
C ARG A 267 -23.16 -9.69 -16.60
N GLY A 268 -23.61 -9.68 -15.34
CA GLY A 268 -23.31 -10.72 -14.36
C GLY A 268 -21.85 -10.74 -13.86
N VAL A 269 -21.05 -9.72 -14.17
CA VAL A 269 -19.65 -9.60 -13.73
C VAL A 269 -19.57 -9.16 -12.28
N LEU A 270 -20.45 -8.22 -11.89
CA LEU A 270 -20.59 -7.73 -10.53
C LEU A 270 -22.01 -7.97 -10.02
N THR A 271 -22.14 -8.09 -8.71
CA THR A 271 -23.42 -7.97 -8.01
C THR A 271 -23.78 -6.51 -7.78
N GLY A 272 -25.06 -6.21 -7.56
CA GLY A 272 -25.49 -4.86 -7.21
C GLY A 272 -24.85 -4.32 -5.92
N GLU A 273 -24.48 -5.19 -4.99
CA GLU A 273 -23.74 -4.81 -3.77
C GLU A 273 -22.29 -4.41 -4.07
N GLU A 274 -21.59 -5.18 -4.90
CA GLU A 274 -20.22 -4.88 -5.33
C GLU A 274 -20.16 -3.57 -6.12
N ALA A 275 -21.12 -3.32 -7.02
CA ALA A 275 -21.21 -2.06 -7.74
C ALA A 275 -21.44 -0.86 -6.80
N ARG A 276 -22.32 -1.00 -5.79
CA ARG A 276 -22.50 0.05 -4.76
C ARG A 276 -21.22 0.27 -3.93
N LEU A 277 -20.49 -0.79 -3.62
CA LEU A 277 -19.23 -0.71 -2.89
C LEU A 277 -18.18 0.05 -3.70
N PHE A 278 -18.05 -0.20 -5.02
CA PHE A 278 -17.20 0.57 -5.92
C PHE A 278 -17.45 2.07 -5.82
N HIS A 279 -18.71 2.49 -5.98
CA HIS A 279 -19.09 3.90 -5.91
C HIS A 279 -18.81 4.53 -4.55
N LYS A 280 -19.03 3.77 -3.46
CA LYS A 280 -18.73 4.23 -2.10
C LYS A 280 -17.23 4.44 -1.90
N CYS A 281 -16.41 3.49 -2.34
CA CYS A 281 -14.95 3.58 -2.24
C CYS A 281 -14.41 4.75 -3.07
N GLU A 282 -14.83 4.88 -4.33
CA GLU A 282 -14.44 5.98 -5.21
C GLU A 282 -14.86 7.34 -4.62
N GLY A 283 -16.12 7.47 -4.19
CA GLY A 283 -16.63 8.70 -3.59
C GLY A 283 -15.87 9.12 -2.34
N PHE A 284 -15.49 8.16 -1.48
CA PHE A 284 -14.68 8.43 -0.30
C PHE A 284 -13.27 8.88 -0.67
N LEU A 285 -12.57 8.16 -1.55
CA LEU A 285 -11.20 8.50 -1.96
C LEU A 285 -11.14 9.88 -2.64
N TRP A 286 -12.12 10.22 -3.46
CA TRP A 286 -12.24 11.55 -4.05
C TRP A 286 -12.52 12.64 -3.02
N ALA A 287 -13.35 12.37 -2.01
CA ALA A 287 -13.58 13.33 -0.93
C ALA A 287 -12.27 13.65 -0.20
N VAL A 288 -11.52 12.61 0.21
CA VAL A 288 -10.22 12.78 0.85
C VAL A 288 -9.26 13.58 -0.03
N ARG A 289 -9.19 13.27 -1.34
CA ARG A 289 -8.30 13.94 -2.30
C ARG A 289 -8.62 15.42 -2.44
N CYS A 290 -9.89 15.75 -2.65
CA CYS A 290 -10.32 17.14 -2.79
C CYS A 290 -10.05 17.95 -1.52
N HIS A 291 -10.40 17.41 -0.34
CA HIS A 291 -10.10 18.08 0.93
C HIS A 291 -8.60 18.29 1.14
N LEU A 292 -7.77 17.29 0.81
CA LEU A 292 -6.31 17.36 0.93
C LEU A 292 -5.71 18.42 0.02
N HIS A 293 -6.13 18.47 -1.25
CA HIS A 293 -5.64 19.46 -2.20
C HIS A 293 -6.06 20.89 -1.82
N PHE A 294 -7.31 21.10 -1.38
CA PHE A 294 -7.74 22.42 -0.90
C PHE A 294 -6.97 22.85 0.34
N MET A 295 -6.82 21.96 1.31
CA MET A 295 -6.13 22.24 2.56
C MET A 295 -4.64 22.54 2.38
N THR A 296 -3.97 21.85 1.45
CA THR A 296 -2.53 22.00 1.21
C THR A 296 -2.19 23.00 0.11
N GLY A 297 -3.18 23.44 -0.68
CA GLY A 297 -2.98 24.30 -1.86
C GLY A 297 -2.18 23.66 -2.99
N ARG A 298 -1.88 22.35 -2.94
CA ARG A 298 -1.04 21.64 -3.91
C ARG A 298 -1.57 20.25 -4.24
N ALA A 299 -0.95 19.60 -5.23
CA ALA A 299 -1.23 18.21 -5.62
C ALA A 299 -0.64 17.19 -4.63
N GLU A 300 -0.94 17.35 -3.34
CA GLU A 300 -0.51 16.42 -2.30
C GLU A 300 -1.33 15.12 -2.38
N GLU A 301 -0.65 13.98 -2.38
CA GLU A 301 -1.28 12.66 -2.48
C GLU A 301 -0.89 11.75 -1.31
N ARG A 302 0.06 12.16 -0.45
CA ARG A 302 0.44 11.44 0.77
C ARG A 302 -0.42 11.90 1.94
N LEU A 303 -0.99 10.95 2.67
CA LEU A 303 -1.66 11.21 3.94
C LEU A 303 -0.62 11.16 5.07
N GLY A 304 0.25 12.16 5.14
CA GLY A 304 1.25 12.28 6.19
C GLY A 304 0.65 12.58 7.58
N PHE A 305 1.40 12.32 8.64
CA PHE A 305 0.92 12.56 10.02
C PHE A 305 0.48 14.01 10.27
N GLU A 306 1.09 14.97 9.57
CA GLU A 306 0.79 16.41 9.67
C GLU A 306 -0.58 16.79 9.12
N VAL A 307 -1.05 16.11 8.06
CA VAL A 307 -2.34 16.43 7.42
C VAL A 307 -3.50 15.63 7.99
N GLN A 308 -3.23 14.46 8.57
CA GLN A 308 -4.27 13.52 9.01
C GLN A 308 -5.26 14.09 10.05
N PRO A 309 -4.85 14.84 11.11
CA PRO A 309 -5.78 15.40 12.09
C PRO A 309 -6.74 16.42 11.47
N ALA A 310 -6.20 17.37 10.69
CA ALA A 310 -6.99 18.42 10.04
C ALA A 310 -7.95 17.83 9.00
N LEU A 311 -7.53 16.79 8.26
CA LEU A 311 -8.42 16.06 7.35
C LEU A 311 -9.54 15.32 8.09
N ALA A 312 -9.25 14.69 9.22
CA ALA A 312 -10.25 13.99 10.01
C ALA A 312 -11.36 14.96 10.46
N GLU A 313 -10.98 16.15 10.94
CA GLU A 313 -11.93 17.20 11.30
C GLU A 313 -12.75 17.69 10.08
N ARG A 314 -12.08 18.03 8.97
CA ARG A 314 -12.73 18.49 7.72
C ARG A 314 -13.71 17.48 7.13
N LEU A 315 -13.46 16.18 7.35
CA LEU A 315 -14.33 15.07 6.91
C LEU A 315 -15.41 14.72 7.95
N GLY A 316 -15.51 15.44 9.06
CA GLY A 316 -16.53 15.26 10.10
C GLY A 316 -16.30 14.06 11.02
N TYR A 317 -15.06 13.57 11.16
CA TYR A 317 -14.74 12.57 12.16
C TYR A 317 -14.63 13.20 13.55
N THR A 318 -15.27 12.55 14.51
CA THR A 318 -15.23 12.92 15.93
C THR A 318 -14.56 11.83 16.75
N ASP A 319 -14.16 12.13 17.98
CA ASP A 319 -13.73 11.09 18.90
C ASP A 319 -14.91 10.15 19.24
N ARG A 320 -14.64 8.85 19.37
CA ARG A 320 -15.66 7.88 19.80
C ARG A 320 -15.04 6.82 20.71
N GLY A 321 -15.42 6.87 21.98
CA GLY A 321 -14.77 6.02 23.00
C GLY A 321 -13.30 6.43 23.15
N ARG A 322 -12.38 5.49 22.95
CA ARG A 322 -10.92 5.76 23.02
C ARG A 322 -10.26 6.02 21.66
N LEU A 323 -10.98 5.86 20.56
CA LEU A 323 -10.42 6.10 19.23
C LEU A 323 -10.53 7.58 18.90
N LYS A 324 -9.39 8.20 18.63
CA LYS A 324 -9.31 9.58 18.17
C LYS A 324 -9.96 9.70 16.78
N ALA A 325 -10.48 10.89 16.47
CA ALA A 325 -11.02 11.22 15.14
C ALA A 325 -10.07 10.80 14.01
N THR A 326 -8.78 11.09 14.15
CA THR A 326 -7.72 10.72 13.21
C THR A 326 -7.60 9.22 13.00
N GLU A 327 -7.60 8.44 14.09
CA GLU A 327 -7.50 6.98 14.02
C GLU A 327 -8.76 6.37 13.38
N ARG A 328 -9.93 6.95 13.65
CA ARG A 328 -11.19 6.54 13.01
C ARG A 328 -11.19 6.83 11.51
N PHE A 329 -10.71 8.02 11.12
CA PHE A 329 -10.56 8.42 9.73
C PHE A 329 -9.64 7.44 8.99
N MET A 330 -8.44 7.22 9.53
CA MET A 330 -7.47 6.34 8.90
C MET A 330 -7.91 4.87 8.90
N LYS A 331 -8.60 4.42 9.94
CA LYS A 331 -9.25 3.09 9.92
C LYS A 331 -10.27 2.97 8.79
N HIS A 332 -11.10 3.98 8.56
CA HIS A 332 -12.02 3.98 7.42
C HIS A 332 -11.26 3.99 6.08
N TYR A 333 -10.18 4.75 5.96
CA TYR A 333 -9.30 4.72 4.78
C TYR A 333 -8.77 3.31 4.50
N PHE A 334 -8.17 2.64 5.51
CA PHE A 334 -7.64 1.30 5.35
C PHE A 334 -8.71 0.26 5.03
N LEU A 335 -9.94 0.40 5.51
CA LEU A 335 -11.04 -0.48 5.13
C LEU A 335 -11.53 -0.20 3.70
N THR A 336 -11.51 1.07 3.26
CA THR A 336 -11.84 1.45 1.87
C THR A 336 -10.81 0.88 0.90
N ALA A 337 -9.52 1.08 1.15
CA ALA A 337 -8.47 0.51 0.30
C ALA A 337 -8.51 -1.04 0.27
N LYS A 338 -9.11 -1.69 1.29
CA LYS A 338 -9.27 -3.14 1.34
C LYS A 338 -10.32 -3.56 0.33
N SER A 339 -11.45 -2.87 0.42
CA SER A 339 -12.61 -3.05 -0.45
C SER A 339 -12.22 -2.83 -1.91
N VAL A 340 -11.42 -1.79 -2.21
CA VAL A 340 -10.86 -1.59 -3.55
C VAL A 340 -10.06 -2.80 -4.01
N GLY A 341 -9.11 -3.29 -3.21
CA GLY A 341 -8.32 -4.48 -3.56
C GLY A 341 -9.17 -5.75 -3.74
N ASP A 342 -10.20 -5.94 -2.92
CA ASP A 342 -11.14 -7.05 -3.03
C ASP A 342 -11.93 -7.00 -4.36
N LEU A 343 -12.42 -5.82 -4.71
CA LEU A 343 -13.11 -5.54 -5.96
C LEU A 343 -12.21 -5.70 -7.20
N THR A 344 -10.94 -5.27 -7.11
CA THR A 344 -9.92 -5.51 -8.15
C THR A 344 -9.78 -7.00 -8.45
N ARG A 345 -9.70 -7.84 -7.40
CA ARG A 345 -9.57 -9.30 -7.56
C ARG A 345 -10.82 -9.91 -8.19
N ILE A 346 -12.01 -9.41 -7.88
CA ILE A 346 -13.28 -9.88 -8.47
C ILE A 346 -13.30 -9.66 -9.99
N ILE A 347 -12.91 -8.47 -10.46
CA ILE A 347 -12.88 -8.16 -11.90
C ILE A 347 -11.79 -8.98 -12.60
N CYS A 348 -10.58 -9.06 -12.04
CA CYS A 348 -9.50 -9.86 -12.63
C CYS A 348 -9.92 -11.32 -12.81
N ALA A 349 -10.63 -11.88 -11.83
CA ALA A 349 -11.14 -13.23 -11.90
C ALA A 349 -12.17 -13.45 -13.01
N ALA A 350 -13.09 -12.51 -13.17
CA ALA A 350 -14.11 -12.58 -14.22
C ALA A 350 -13.45 -12.59 -15.60
N LEU A 351 -12.45 -11.72 -15.79
CA LEU A 351 -11.67 -11.64 -17.03
C LEU A 351 -10.92 -12.94 -17.33
N GLU A 352 -10.23 -13.51 -16.34
CA GLU A 352 -9.53 -14.78 -16.51
C GLU A 352 -10.48 -15.92 -16.89
N PHE A 353 -11.64 -16.01 -16.24
CA PHE A 353 -12.64 -17.04 -16.53
C PHE A 353 -13.19 -16.94 -17.96
N GLU A 354 -13.46 -15.73 -18.44
CA GLU A 354 -13.93 -15.51 -19.81
C GLU A 354 -12.82 -15.75 -20.87
N GLN A 355 -11.57 -15.38 -20.57
CA GLN A 355 -10.42 -15.66 -21.44
C GLN A 355 -10.15 -17.17 -21.60
N VAL A 356 -10.40 -17.96 -20.55
CA VAL A 356 -10.28 -19.42 -20.60
C VAL A 356 -11.34 -20.03 -21.52
N LYS A 357 -12.55 -19.47 -21.58
CA LYS A 357 -13.62 -19.97 -22.47
C LYS A 357 -13.41 -19.63 -23.94
N THR A 358 -12.78 -18.50 -24.25
CA THR A 358 -12.67 -18.00 -25.63
C THR A 358 -11.48 -18.58 -26.43
N THR A 359 -10.62 -19.42 -25.84
CA THR A 359 -9.47 -20.00 -26.56
C THR A 359 -9.21 -21.49 -26.26
N PRO A 360 -9.67 -22.43 -27.11
CA PRO A 360 -9.31 -23.86 -27.01
C PRO A 360 -7.82 -24.16 -27.30
N GLY A 361 -7.05 -23.22 -27.85
CA GLY A 361 -5.70 -23.46 -28.41
C GLY A 361 -4.50 -22.97 -27.60
N LEU A 362 -4.66 -22.04 -26.65
CA LEU A 362 -3.54 -21.40 -25.92
C LEU A 362 -3.21 -22.00 -24.54
N SER A 363 -3.83 -23.13 -24.21
CA SER A 363 -3.39 -24.08 -23.16
C SER A 363 -1.89 -24.43 -23.28
N ARG A 364 -1.24 -24.14 -24.42
CA ARG A 364 0.15 -24.44 -24.72
C ARG A 364 1.16 -23.36 -24.27
N PHE A 365 0.79 -22.09 -24.18
CA PHE A 365 1.73 -21.00 -23.80
C PHE A 365 1.75 -20.75 -22.28
N LEU A 366 0.66 -21.04 -21.58
CA LEU A 366 0.63 -21.18 -20.12
C LEU A 366 1.43 -22.40 -19.61
N LYS A 367 2.04 -23.20 -20.50
CA LYS A 367 2.94 -24.29 -20.12
C LYS A 367 4.29 -23.82 -19.56
N SER A 368 4.71 -22.57 -19.78
CA SER A 368 5.96 -22.05 -19.21
C SER A 368 5.90 -21.74 -17.71
N PHE A 369 4.70 -21.78 -17.11
CA PHE A 369 4.49 -21.77 -15.66
C PHE A 369 4.11 -23.15 -15.09
N ARG A 370 4.42 -24.24 -15.80
CA ARG A 370 4.32 -25.59 -15.22
C ARG A 370 5.44 -25.81 -14.22
N LEU A 371 5.14 -25.63 -12.93
CA LEU A 371 5.77 -26.43 -11.89
C LEU A 371 5.55 -27.93 -12.20
N PRO A 372 6.56 -28.79 -12.05
CA PRO A 372 6.42 -30.22 -12.27
C PRO A 372 5.51 -30.82 -11.20
N GLY A 373 4.49 -31.58 -11.63
CA GLY A 373 3.63 -32.39 -10.78
C GLY A 373 2.16 -31.93 -10.77
N ARG A 374 1.32 -32.61 -11.57
CA ARG A 374 -0.14 -32.66 -11.31
C ARG A 374 -0.36 -33.50 -10.05
N ASN A 375 -0.09 -32.93 -8.87
CA ASN A 375 -0.58 -33.52 -7.64
C ASN A 375 -2.10 -33.37 -7.65
N LYS A 376 -2.83 -34.48 -7.87
CA LYS A 376 -4.24 -34.54 -7.51
C LYS A 376 -4.31 -34.25 -6.00
N LEU A 377 -4.91 -33.12 -5.62
CA LEU A 377 -5.27 -32.88 -4.23
C LEU A 377 -6.07 -34.10 -3.74
N LYS A 378 -5.58 -34.78 -2.70
CA LYS A 378 -6.31 -35.88 -2.05
C LYS A 378 -7.32 -35.29 -1.06
N HIS A 379 -8.20 -34.39 -1.50
CA HIS A 379 -9.28 -33.86 -0.67
C HIS A 379 -10.57 -33.75 -1.48
N PRO A 380 -11.69 -34.35 -1.02
CA PRO A 380 -12.93 -34.38 -1.81
C PRO A 380 -13.54 -33.00 -2.03
N GLY A 381 -13.35 -32.06 -1.10
CA GLY A 381 -13.91 -30.71 -1.20
C GLY A 381 -13.09 -29.66 -1.97
N PHE A 382 -11.81 -29.91 -2.30
CA PHE A 382 -10.95 -28.91 -2.92
C PHE A 382 -10.30 -29.44 -4.19
N VAL A 383 -10.25 -28.59 -5.21
CA VAL A 383 -9.69 -28.92 -6.53
C VAL A 383 -8.68 -27.86 -6.96
N ILE A 384 -7.80 -28.22 -7.89
CA ILE A 384 -6.88 -27.25 -8.52
C ILE A 384 -7.44 -26.87 -9.89
N GLU A 385 -7.82 -25.61 -10.05
CA GLU A 385 -8.28 -25.03 -11.30
C GLU A 385 -7.31 -23.94 -11.76
N SER A 386 -6.76 -24.08 -12.96
CA SER A 386 -5.79 -23.11 -13.52
C SER A 386 -4.62 -22.77 -12.58
N GLY A 387 -4.13 -23.76 -11.82
CA GLY A 387 -3.04 -23.58 -10.85
C GLY A 387 -3.44 -22.90 -9.54
N ARG A 388 -4.75 -22.77 -9.24
CA ARG A 388 -5.28 -22.16 -8.02
C ARG A 388 -6.19 -23.13 -7.26
N LEU A 389 -6.24 -22.98 -5.94
CA LEU A 389 -7.11 -23.77 -5.08
C LEU A 389 -8.56 -23.29 -5.20
N ALA A 390 -9.42 -24.11 -5.79
CA ALA A 390 -10.85 -23.89 -5.92
C ALA A 390 -11.65 -24.84 -5.01
N VAL A 391 -12.93 -24.51 -4.80
CA VAL A 391 -13.88 -25.31 -4.04
C VAL A 391 -14.66 -26.21 -5.00
N ALA A 392 -14.95 -27.45 -4.59
CA ALA A 392 -15.68 -28.40 -5.43
C ALA A 392 -17.21 -28.16 -5.45
N SER A 393 -17.75 -27.48 -4.43
CA SER A 393 -19.18 -27.18 -4.27
C SER A 393 -19.38 -25.81 -3.63
N GLU A 394 -20.50 -25.14 -3.91
CA GLU A 394 -20.89 -23.89 -3.24
C GLU A 394 -21.28 -24.11 -1.77
N ASP A 395 -21.72 -25.31 -1.41
CA ASP A 395 -22.18 -25.65 -0.05
C ASP A 395 -21.08 -26.18 0.88
N ILE A 396 -19.83 -26.24 0.40
CA ILE A 396 -18.70 -26.84 1.15
C ILE A 396 -18.49 -26.26 2.55
N PHE A 397 -18.78 -24.96 2.74
CA PHE A 397 -18.60 -24.30 4.04
C PHE A 397 -19.81 -24.44 4.96
N SER A 398 -21.02 -24.55 4.40
CA SER A 398 -22.24 -24.85 5.17
C SER A 398 -22.24 -26.29 5.65
N GLU A 399 -21.78 -27.22 4.81
CA GLU A 399 -21.63 -28.64 5.15
C GLU A 399 -20.53 -28.87 6.20
N ASP A 400 -19.36 -28.26 6.02
CA ASP A 400 -18.29 -28.30 7.02
C ASP A 400 -17.61 -26.92 7.17
N PRO A 401 -17.98 -26.15 8.21
CA PRO A 401 -17.37 -24.85 8.48
C PRO A 401 -15.85 -24.89 8.73
N VAL A 402 -15.27 -26.05 9.06
CA VAL A 402 -13.81 -26.21 9.21
C VAL A 402 -13.09 -25.95 7.88
N ASN A 403 -13.77 -26.14 6.75
CA ASN A 403 -13.23 -25.82 5.43
C ASN A 403 -12.84 -24.34 5.27
N LEU A 404 -13.41 -23.43 6.06
CA LEU A 404 -13.02 -22.01 6.08
C LEU A 404 -11.60 -21.78 6.62
N ILE A 405 -11.05 -22.72 7.40
CA ILE A 405 -9.66 -22.71 7.85
C ILE A 405 -8.82 -23.67 6.97
N ARG A 406 -9.37 -24.84 6.65
CA ARG A 406 -8.68 -25.89 5.88
C ARG A 406 -8.21 -25.43 4.51
N CYS A 407 -8.97 -24.59 3.81
CA CYS A 407 -8.56 -24.08 2.50
C CYS A 407 -7.24 -23.30 2.57
N PHE A 408 -7.00 -22.53 3.64
CA PHE A 408 -5.75 -21.80 3.83
C PHE A 408 -4.60 -22.72 4.20
N HIS A 409 -4.87 -23.76 5.00
CA HIS A 409 -3.88 -24.77 5.34
C HIS A 409 -3.42 -25.55 4.09
N ILE A 410 -4.37 -25.96 3.23
CA ILE A 410 -4.06 -26.62 1.96
C ILE A 410 -3.30 -25.68 1.02
N ALA A 411 -3.71 -24.41 0.94
CA ALA A 411 -3.02 -23.40 0.15
C ALA A 411 -1.56 -23.22 0.60
N ASP A 412 -1.30 -23.20 1.91
CA ASP A 412 0.04 -23.13 2.49
C ASP A 412 0.88 -24.37 2.15
N GLN A 413 0.33 -25.57 2.37
CA GLN A 413 1.05 -26.84 2.15
C GLN A 413 1.45 -27.05 0.69
N HIS A 414 0.62 -26.58 -0.25
CA HIS A 414 0.85 -26.75 -1.68
C HIS A 414 1.38 -25.49 -2.38
N ASN A 415 1.63 -24.41 -1.65
CA ASN A 415 2.02 -23.11 -2.19
C ASN A 415 1.08 -22.62 -3.32
N LEU A 416 -0.24 -22.73 -3.08
CA LEU A 416 -1.28 -22.39 -4.05
C LEU A 416 -1.96 -21.08 -3.70
N LEU A 417 -2.27 -20.28 -4.72
CA LEU A 417 -3.18 -19.14 -4.56
C LEU A 417 -4.63 -19.61 -4.53
N LEU A 418 -5.48 -18.94 -3.74
CA LEU A 418 -6.92 -19.20 -3.74
C LEU A 418 -7.57 -18.73 -5.04
N HIS A 419 -8.45 -19.55 -5.60
CA HIS A 419 -9.28 -19.19 -6.73
C HIS A 419 -10.25 -18.06 -6.31
N PRO A 420 -10.50 -17.05 -7.16
CA PRO A 420 -11.32 -15.90 -6.77
C PRO A 420 -12.78 -16.25 -6.42
N GLN A 421 -13.35 -17.27 -7.05
CA GLN A 421 -14.68 -17.77 -6.67
C GLN A 421 -14.67 -18.34 -5.25
N ALA A 422 -13.62 -19.08 -4.87
CA ALA A 422 -13.45 -19.55 -3.49
C ALA A 422 -13.32 -18.38 -2.51
N VAL A 423 -12.57 -17.33 -2.88
CA VAL A 423 -12.48 -16.09 -2.07
C VAL A 423 -13.85 -15.42 -1.88
N ARG A 424 -14.66 -15.31 -2.95
CA ARG A 424 -16.03 -14.78 -2.86
C ARG A 424 -16.91 -15.63 -1.95
N LEU A 425 -16.84 -16.95 -2.09
CA LEU A 425 -17.63 -17.87 -1.29
C LEU A 425 -17.24 -17.84 0.20
N ILE A 426 -15.94 -17.74 0.51
CA ILE A 426 -15.42 -17.52 1.87
C ILE A 426 -16.02 -16.23 2.45
N ALA A 427 -15.97 -15.12 1.70
CA ALA A 427 -16.48 -13.83 2.17
C ALA A 427 -17.98 -13.87 2.51
N ARG A 428 -18.79 -14.58 1.70
CA ARG A 428 -20.24 -14.79 1.94
C ARG A 428 -20.50 -15.73 3.14
N SER A 429 -19.56 -16.62 3.42
CA SER A 429 -19.66 -17.66 4.46
C SER A 429 -19.09 -17.26 5.81
N LEU A 430 -18.57 -16.02 5.96
CA LEU A 430 -17.96 -15.54 7.22
C LEU A 430 -18.88 -15.65 8.45
N LYS A 431 -20.21 -15.60 8.26
CA LYS A 431 -21.20 -15.79 9.33
C LYS A 431 -21.14 -17.17 9.99
N LEU A 432 -20.61 -18.18 9.28
CA LEU A 432 -20.45 -19.55 9.79
C LEU A 432 -19.28 -19.66 10.79
N ILE A 433 -18.43 -18.63 10.90
CA ILE A 433 -17.38 -18.54 11.91
C ILE A 433 -17.98 -18.12 13.26
N GLY A 434 -18.78 -19.03 13.83
CA GLY A 434 -19.50 -18.88 15.08
C GLY A 434 -18.68 -19.30 16.32
N ALA A 435 -19.34 -19.45 17.47
CA ALA A 435 -18.70 -19.96 18.69
C ALA A 435 -18.22 -21.41 18.52
N ASP A 436 -18.97 -22.24 17.78
CA ASP A 436 -18.68 -23.67 17.64
C ASP A 436 -17.45 -23.91 16.78
N LEU A 437 -17.34 -23.26 15.61
CA LEU A 437 -16.13 -23.34 14.80
C LEU A 437 -14.89 -22.82 15.56
N ARG A 438 -15.04 -21.74 16.34
CA ARG A 438 -13.95 -21.22 17.17
C ARG A 438 -13.49 -22.21 18.25
N ARG A 439 -14.38 -23.08 18.76
CA ARG A 439 -14.05 -24.13 19.74
C ARG A 439 -13.71 -25.48 19.11
N ASN A 440 -13.90 -25.63 17.79
CA ASN A 440 -13.64 -26.88 17.08
C ASN A 440 -12.14 -27.23 17.13
N LYS A 441 -11.82 -28.44 17.61
CA LYS A 441 -10.43 -28.88 17.81
C LYS A 441 -9.63 -28.91 16.50
N GLU A 442 -10.24 -29.39 15.41
CA GLU A 442 -9.58 -29.49 14.12
C GLU A 442 -9.31 -28.12 13.50
N ALA A 443 -10.27 -27.20 13.58
CA ALA A 443 -10.05 -25.82 13.10
C ALA A 443 -8.91 -25.12 13.85
N ASN A 444 -8.81 -25.31 15.17
CA ASN A 444 -7.73 -24.72 15.96
C ASN A 444 -6.37 -25.40 15.68
N ARG A 445 -6.35 -26.73 15.44
CA ARG A 445 -5.16 -27.46 15.00
C ARG A 445 -4.64 -26.92 13.66
N LEU A 446 -5.53 -26.83 12.65
CA LEU A 446 -5.21 -26.30 11.32
C LEU A 446 -4.69 -24.85 11.37
N PHE A 447 -5.33 -24.00 12.18
CA PHE A 447 -4.88 -22.62 12.35
C PHE A 447 -3.47 -22.55 12.98
N LEU A 448 -3.20 -23.39 13.98
CA LEU A 448 -1.88 -23.42 14.61
C LEU A 448 -0.81 -23.94 13.63
N ASP A 449 -1.14 -24.91 12.78
CA ASP A 449 -0.25 -25.37 11.72
C ASP A 449 0.06 -24.24 10.72
N ILE A 450 -0.94 -23.44 10.34
CA ILE A 450 -0.74 -22.25 9.49
C ILE A 450 0.17 -21.24 10.20
N LEU A 451 -0.14 -20.90 11.46
CA LEU A 451 0.62 -19.92 12.24
C LEU A 451 2.08 -20.33 12.41
N THR A 452 2.34 -21.62 12.56
CA THR A 452 3.67 -22.18 12.81
C THR A 452 4.28 -22.84 11.57
N SER A 453 3.76 -22.53 10.38
CA SER A 453 4.24 -23.10 9.12
C SER A 453 5.71 -22.80 8.90
N ARG A 454 6.42 -23.74 8.28
CA ARG A 454 7.81 -23.57 7.85
C ARG A 454 7.93 -22.96 6.45
N ASN A 455 6.80 -22.70 5.79
CA ASN A 455 6.73 -22.09 4.46
C ASN A 455 6.72 -20.55 4.57
N ASP A 456 5.56 -19.93 4.33
CA ASP A 456 5.34 -18.49 4.41
C ASP A 456 4.03 -18.19 5.18
N PRO A 457 4.08 -18.27 6.52
CA PRO A 457 2.90 -18.03 7.35
C PRO A 457 2.36 -16.60 7.19
N GLU A 458 3.21 -15.60 6.90
CA GLU A 458 2.79 -14.22 6.72
C GLU A 458 1.80 -14.10 5.55
N THR A 459 2.15 -14.64 4.38
CA THR A 459 1.31 -14.56 3.18
C THR A 459 -0.07 -15.20 3.40
N ILE A 460 -0.11 -16.35 4.08
CA ILE A 460 -1.36 -17.08 4.31
C ILE A 460 -2.21 -16.38 5.38
N LEU A 461 -1.62 -15.96 6.50
CA LEU A 461 -2.34 -15.21 7.54
C LEU A 461 -2.86 -13.87 7.01
N ARG A 462 -2.08 -13.20 6.16
CA ARG A 462 -2.51 -11.98 5.45
C ARG A 462 -3.70 -12.26 4.55
N LYS A 463 -3.71 -13.38 3.82
CA LYS A 463 -4.88 -13.77 3.03
C LYS A 463 -6.10 -14.09 3.91
N MET A 464 -5.90 -14.72 5.06
CA MET A 464 -6.97 -14.92 6.05
C MET A 464 -7.49 -13.58 6.60
N ASN A 465 -6.62 -12.60 6.82
CA ASN A 465 -7.02 -11.24 7.24
C ASN A 465 -7.80 -10.51 6.13
N GLU A 466 -7.30 -10.56 4.89
CA GLU A 466 -7.95 -9.94 3.73
C GLU A 466 -9.32 -10.53 3.44
N THR A 467 -9.53 -11.82 3.68
CA THR A 467 -10.85 -12.47 3.53
C THR A 467 -11.76 -12.27 4.76
N GLY A 468 -11.24 -11.70 5.85
CA GLY A 468 -11.96 -11.52 7.12
C GLY A 468 -12.02 -12.77 8.01
N VAL A 469 -11.51 -13.91 7.54
CA VAL A 469 -11.49 -15.17 8.28
C VAL A 469 -10.66 -15.05 9.56
N LEU A 470 -9.47 -14.43 9.50
CA LEU A 470 -8.57 -14.31 10.65
C LEU A 470 -9.23 -13.54 11.80
N GLY A 471 -9.78 -12.36 11.51
CA GLY A 471 -10.42 -11.52 12.53
C GLY A 471 -11.71 -12.13 13.11
N ARG A 472 -12.43 -12.95 12.34
CA ARG A 472 -13.60 -13.68 12.83
C ARG A 472 -13.22 -14.90 13.67
N PHE A 473 -12.17 -15.62 13.28
CA PHE A 473 -11.70 -16.80 14.00
C PHE A 473 -10.98 -16.44 15.31
N ILE A 474 -10.09 -15.44 15.25
CA ILE A 474 -9.40 -14.86 16.41
C ILE A 474 -10.01 -13.48 16.70
N TYR A 475 -11.06 -13.47 17.50
CA TYR A 475 -11.84 -12.25 17.80
C TYR A 475 -10.98 -11.07 18.31
N ALA A 476 -9.96 -11.34 19.12
CA ALA A 476 -9.02 -10.32 19.59
C ALA A 476 -8.29 -9.63 18.43
N PHE A 477 -7.84 -10.41 17.44
CA PHE A 477 -7.20 -9.91 16.22
C PHE A 477 -8.18 -9.04 15.41
N GLY A 478 -9.45 -9.44 15.31
CA GLY A 478 -10.48 -8.67 14.60
C GLY A 478 -10.66 -7.22 15.10
N ARG A 479 -10.31 -6.94 16.37
CA ARG A 479 -10.41 -5.59 16.96
C ARG A 479 -9.33 -4.64 16.48
N ILE A 480 -8.14 -5.17 16.23
CA ILE A 480 -6.95 -4.42 15.80
C ILE A 480 -6.82 -4.34 14.27
N VAL A 481 -7.70 -5.00 13.50
CA VAL A 481 -7.73 -4.88 12.04
C VAL A 481 -7.88 -3.41 11.65
N ALA A 482 -6.96 -2.94 10.80
CA ALA A 482 -6.89 -1.55 10.36
C ALA A 482 -6.76 -0.52 11.50
N LEU A 483 -6.26 -0.95 12.66
CA LEU A 483 -5.95 -0.05 13.78
C LEU A 483 -4.56 0.52 13.56
N MET A 484 -4.49 1.81 13.23
CA MET A 484 -3.23 2.54 13.36
C MET A 484 -3.07 3.06 14.78
N GLN A 485 -1.82 3.24 15.19
CA GLN A 485 -1.49 4.10 16.32
C GLN A 485 -0.93 5.40 15.74
N PHE A 486 -1.44 6.54 16.22
CA PHE A 486 -0.89 7.83 15.83
C PHE A 486 0.43 8.08 16.57
N ASN A 487 1.50 7.41 16.14
CA ASN A 487 2.87 7.62 16.60
C ASN A 487 3.84 7.50 15.41
N MET A 488 4.95 8.24 15.47
CA MET A 488 5.91 8.33 14.35
C MET A 488 6.77 7.06 14.16
N TYR A 489 6.65 6.08 15.06
CA TYR A 489 7.56 4.94 15.10
C TYR A 489 7.07 3.74 14.30
N HIS A 490 5.75 3.56 14.10
CA HIS A 490 5.23 2.40 13.37
C HIS A 490 4.97 2.76 11.91
N HIS A 491 5.54 2.01 10.96
CA HIS A 491 5.20 2.18 9.54
C HIS A 491 3.85 1.55 9.19
N TYR A 492 3.35 0.59 9.98
CA TYR A 492 2.17 -0.22 9.65
C TYR A 492 1.07 -0.16 10.71
N THR A 493 -0.16 -0.53 10.34
CA THR A 493 -1.23 -0.80 11.32
C THR A 493 -0.87 -2.00 12.20
N VAL A 494 -1.50 -2.09 13.37
CA VAL A 494 -1.18 -3.12 14.38
C VAL A 494 -1.38 -4.53 13.83
N ASP A 495 -2.47 -4.80 13.11
CA ASP A 495 -2.70 -6.11 12.50
C ASP A 495 -1.61 -6.48 11.50
N GLU A 496 -1.22 -5.53 10.66
CA GLU A 496 -0.16 -5.72 9.68
C GLU A 496 1.20 -5.98 10.32
N HIS A 497 1.54 -5.21 11.36
CA HIS A 497 2.76 -5.38 12.15
C HIS A 497 2.87 -6.80 12.73
N LEU A 498 1.81 -7.30 13.34
CA LEU A 498 1.79 -8.66 13.91
C LEU A 498 2.03 -9.74 12.84
N LEU A 499 1.42 -9.59 11.65
CA LEU A 499 1.61 -10.54 10.56
C LEU A 499 3.04 -10.52 10.02
N ARG A 500 3.62 -9.32 9.86
CA ARG A 500 5.02 -9.17 9.46
C ARG A 500 5.99 -9.72 10.50
N ALA A 501 5.71 -9.53 11.79
CA ALA A 501 6.54 -10.07 12.86
C ALA A 501 6.58 -11.62 12.82
N VAL A 502 5.44 -12.27 12.51
CA VAL A 502 5.40 -13.72 12.26
C VAL A 502 6.21 -14.10 11.01
N GLY A 503 6.12 -13.30 9.93
CA GLY A 503 6.94 -13.48 8.73
C GLY A 503 8.44 -13.42 9.02
N VAL A 504 8.90 -12.37 9.70
CA VAL A 504 10.30 -12.19 10.10
C VAL A 504 10.76 -13.36 10.97
N LEU A 505 9.95 -13.81 11.94
CA LEU A 505 10.28 -14.99 12.74
C LEU A 505 10.49 -16.24 11.85
N SER A 506 9.61 -16.46 10.87
CA SER A 506 9.74 -17.56 9.92
C SER A 506 10.97 -17.43 9.03
N GLU A 507 11.34 -16.22 8.61
CA GLU A 507 12.54 -15.96 7.81
C GLU A 507 13.83 -16.20 8.61
N ILE A 508 13.87 -15.81 9.90
CA ILE A 508 14.97 -16.14 10.84
C ILE A 508 15.13 -17.66 10.95
N GLU A 509 14.02 -18.38 11.14
CA GLU A 509 14.04 -19.84 11.25
C GLU A 509 14.51 -20.53 9.96
N ARG A 510 14.12 -20.00 8.80
CA ARG A 510 14.53 -20.52 7.48
C ARG A 510 15.96 -20.13 7.08
N GLY A 511 16.63 -19.30 7.89
CA GLY A 511 18.00 -18.82 7.61
C GLY A 511 18.10 -17.73 6.54
N LEU A 512 16.97 -17.18 6.09
CA LEU A 512 16.96 -16.10 5.10
C LEU A 512 17.53 -14.78 5.64
N LEU A 513 17.55 -14.62 6.96
CA LEU A 513 18.08 -13.46 7.67
C LEU A 513 19.34 -13.79 8.50
N ALA A 514 20.07 -14.86 8.15
CA ALA A 514 21.24 -15.30 8.92
C ALA A 514 22.36 -14.24 8.97
N GLU A 515 22.59 -13.51 7.86
CA GLU A 515 23.60 -12.45 7.80
C GLU A 515 23.21 -11.23 8.66
N GLU A 516 21.94 -10.82 8.62
CA GLU A 516 21.44 -9.65 9.35
C GLU A 516 21.23 -9.93 10.85
N HIS A 517 20.84 -11.16 11.19
CA HIS A 517 20.49 -11.59 12.54
C HIS A 517 21.20 -12.91 12.96
N PRO A 518 22.54 -12.95 13.00
CA PRO A 518 23.30 -14.18 13.20
C PRO A 518 23.08 -14.82 14.58
N LEU A 519 22.87 -14.01 15.62
CA LEU A 519 22.58 -14.55 16.95
C LEU A 519 21.20 -15.21 17.00
N SER A 520 20.15 -14.54 16.54
CA SER A 520 18.79 -15.09 16.51
C SER A 520 18.71 -16.35 15.65
N HIS A 521 19.40 -16.38 14.51
CA HIS A 521 19.46 -17.56 13.64
C HIS A 521 20.16 -18.76 14.32
N ARG A 522 21.23 -18.56 15.09
CA ARG A 522 21.84 -19.66 15.85
C ARG A 522 20.94 -20.15 16.98
N LEU A 523 20.26 -19.24 17.68
CA LEU A 523 19.47 -19.57 18.86
C LEU A 523 18.12 -20.23 18.53
N ILE A 524 17.53 -19.95 17.35
CA ILE A 524 16.23 -20.54 16.98
C ILE A 524 16.28 -22.07 16.93
N GLY A 525 17.42 -22.68 16.61
CA GLY A 525 17.59 -24.13 16.63
C GLY A 525 17.73 -24.74 18.04
N MET A 526 17.92 -23.90 19.06
CA MET A 526 18.15 -24.32 20.46
C MET A 526 16.91 -24.17 21.35
N ILE A 527 15.83 -23.56 20.86
CA ILE A 527 14.61 -23.34 21.65
C ILE A 527 13.78 -24.62 21.75
N GLN A 528 13.08 -24.79 22.87
CA GLN A 528 12.15 -25.89 23.09
C GLN A 528 10.71 -25.46 22.79
N ASN A 529 10.36 -24.21 23.08
CA ASN A 529 8.98 -23.71 23.05
C ASN A 529 8.63 -22.96 21.74
N ARG A 530 8.89 -23.59 20.59
CA ARG A 530 8.62 -23.00 19.26
C ARG A 530 7.18 -22.51 19.08
N ARG A 531 6.20 -23.36 19.42
CA ARG A 531 4.76 -23.02 19.28
C ARG A 531 4.37 -21.82 20.14
N ALA A 532 4.93 -21.74 21.35
CA ALA A 532 4.73 -20.61 22.26
C ALA A 532 5.33 -19.31 21.69
N LEU A 533 6.52 -19.37 21.07
CA LEU A 533 7.15 -18.21 20.44
C LEU A 533 6.29 -17.62 19.32
N PHE A 534 5.80 -18.47 18.41
CA PHE A 534 4.93 -18.03 17.31
C PHE A 534 3.62 -17.42 17.84
N LEU A 535 3.00 -18.04 18.85
CA LEU A 535 1.81 -17.47 19.48
C LEU A 535 2.12 -16.12 20.15
N ALA A 536 3.25 -16.01 20.84
CA ALA A 536 3.67 -14.76 21.49
C ALA A 536 3.90 -13.65 20.47
N VAL A 537 4.63 -13.92 19.39
CA VAL A 537 4.84 -12.98 18.29
C VAL A 537 3.51 -12.55 17.66
N PHE A 538 2.60 -13.50 17.43
CA PHE A 538 1.26 -13.19 16.89
C PHE A 538 0.37 -12.38 17.86
N THR A 539 0.67 -12.36 19.17
CA THR A 539 -0.20 -11.76 20.18
C THR A 539 0.43 -10.62 20.99
N HIS A 540 1.71 -10.30 20.80
CA HIS A 540 2.43 -9.34 21.66
C HIS A 540 1.73 -7.98 21.78
N ASP A 541 1.15 -7.53 20.66
CA ASP A 541 0.46 -6.24 20.53
C ASP A 541 -1.05 -6.34 20.31
N ILE A 542 -1.63 -7.54 20.43
CA ILE A 542 -3.03 -7.80 20.05
C ILE A 542 -4.06 -7.06 20.92
N ALA A 543 -3.64 -6.55 22.08
CA ALA A 543 -4.45 -5.77 23.00
C ALA A 543 -4.30 -4.24 22.83
N LYS A 544 -3.59 -3.76 21.80
CA LYS A 544 -3.57 -2.33 21.49
C LYS A 544 -5.00 -1.81 21.25
N GLY A 545 -5.32 -0.66 21.86
CA GLY A 545 -6.67 -0.08 21.85
C GLY A 545 -7.62 -0.58 22.96
N LEU A 546 -7.16 -1.46 23.87
CA LEU A 546 -7.91 -1.86 25.07
C LEU A 546 -7.73 -0.89 26.24
N PRO A 547 -8.58 -0.98 27.30
CA PRO A 547 -8.49 -0.11 28.45
C PRO A 547 -7.18 -0.12 29.25
N GLU A 548 -6.50 -1.24 29.20
CA GLU A 548 -5.37 -1.66 30.03
C GLU A 548 -4.03 -1.60 29.30
N SER A 549 -2.94 -1.87 30.01
CA SER A 549 -1.62 -2.07 29.38
C SER A 549 -1.73 -3.16 28.29
N HIS A 550 -1.29 -2.83 27.07
CA HIS A 550 -1.36 -3.74 25.93
C HIS A 550 -0.56 -5.02 26.18
N SER A 551 0.59 -4.96 26.86
CA SER A 551 1.36 -6.16 27.21
C SER A 551 0.58 -7.07 28.18
N ALA A 552 -0.02 -6.50 29.23
CA ALA A 552 -0.82 -7.27 30.20
C ALA A 552 -2.12 -7.82 29.59
N GLY A 553 -2.81 -7.02 28.77
CA GLY A 553 -3.99 -7.45 28.03
C GLY A 553 -3.68 -8.54 27.01
N GLY A 554 -2.56 -8.39 26.29
CA GLY A 554 -2.05 -9.37 25.34
C GLY A 554 -1.73 -10.69 26.03
N ALA A 555 -1.09 -10.65 27.19
CA ALA A 555 -0.76 -11.84 27.97
C ALA A 555 -2.01 -12.60 28.40
N ARG A 556 -3.07 -11.89 28.83
CA ARG A 556 -4.37 -12.55 29.13
C ARG A 556 -5.04 -13.14 27.90
N ILE A 557 -4.90 -12.51 26.73
CA ILE A 557 -5.39 -13.07 25.47
C ILE A 557 -4.60 -14.33 25.11
N ALA A 558 -3.28 -14.32 25.25
CA ALA A 558 -2.42 -15.49 25.04
C ALA A 558 -2.79 -16.64 26.00
N ARG A 559 -3.02 -16.37 27.30
CA ARG A 559 -3.49 -17.37 28.28
C ARG A 559 -4.82 -18.03 27.89
N ARG A 560 -5.72 -17.29 27.23
CA ARG A 560 -7.00 -17.82 26.74
C ARG A 560 -6.87 -18.57 25.41
N LEU A 561 -6.01 -18.09 24.52
CA LEU A 561 -5.82 -18.68 23.18
C LEU A 561 -4.96 -19.95 23.22
N GLY A 562 -3.95 -20.03 24.08
CA GLY A 562 -3.04 -21.18 24.16
C GLY A 562 -3.78 -22.52 24.27
N PRO A 563 -4.60 -22.75 25.31
CA PRO A 563 -5.33 -24.01 25.47
C PRO A 563 -6.32 -24.27 24.33
N ARG A 564 -6.98 -23.20 23.83
CA ARG A 564 -7.90 -23.29 22.69
C ARG A 564 -7.19 -23.77 21.42
N LEU A 565 -5.95 -23.36 21.21
CA LEU A 565 -5.09 -23.76 20.09
C LEU A 565 -4.38 -25.11 20.34
N GLY A 566 -4.58 -25.73 21.50
CA GLY A 566 -3.95 -27.01 21.84
C GLY A 566 -2.53 -26.89 22.35
N LEU A 567 -2.12 -25.72 22.89
CA LEU A 567 -0.88 -25.60 23.65
C LEU A 567 -1.06 -26.20 25.05
N SER A 568 0.01 -26.79 25.57
CA SER A 568 0.10 -27.24 26.96
C SER A 568 0.05 -26.06 27.94
N PRO A 569 -0.19 -26.29 29.24
CA PRO A 569 -0.10 -25.24 30.25
C PRO A 569 1.25 -24.51 30.27
N ALA A 570 2.36 -25.24 30.10
CA ALA A 570 3.71 -24.69 30.09
C ALA A 570 3.99 -23.81 28.85
N GLU A 571 3.60 -24.27 27.66
CA GLU A 571 3.69 -23.44 26.44
C GLU A 571 2.81 -22.19 26.56
N THR A 572 1.62 -22.33 27.14
CA THR A 572 0.68 -21.21 27.34
C THR A 572 1.25 -20.15 28.29
N ASP A 573 1.83 -20.57 29.40
CA ASP A 573 2.49 -19.66 30.35
C ASP A 573 3.69 -18.97 29.71
N THR A 574 4.51 -19.73 28.98
CA THR A 574 5.67 -19.19 28.25
C THR A 574 5.24 -18.13 27.24
N ALA A 575 4.22 -18.40 26.42
CA ALA A 575 3.70 -17.44 25.45
C ALA A 575 3.16 -16.18 26.15
N ALA A 576 2.39 -16.35 27.24
CA ALA A 576 1.85 -15.23 27.99
C ALA A 576 2.95 -14.37 28.65
N TRP A 577 3.97 -15.00 29.23
CA TRP A 577 5.11 -14.32 29.82
C TRP A 577 5.90 -13.52 28.78
N LEU A 578 6.11 -14.09 27.60
CA LEU A 578 6.77 -13.40 26.48
C LEU A 578 5.99 -12.17 26.04
N VAL A 579 4.66 -12.28 25.89
CA VAL A 579 3.80 -11.14 25.54
C VAL A 579 3.82 -10.07 26.64
N GLU A 580 3.78 -10.47 27.91
CA GLU A 580 3.79 -9.53 29.03
C GLU A 580 5.11 -8.74 29.10
N ASN A 581 6.22 -9.38 28.70
CA ASN A 581 7.58 -8.83 28.81
C ASN A 581 8.21 -8.46 27.46
N HIS A 582 7.46 -8.39 26.36
CA HIS A 582 8.05 -8.23 25.01
C HIS A 582 8.90 -6.96 24.84
N LEU A 583 8.58 -5.89 25.58
CA LEU A 583 9.34 -4.64 25.59
C LEU A 583 10.57 -4.66 26.52
N LEU A 584 10.68 -5.65 27.41
CA LEU A 584 11.70 -5.67 28.47
C LEU A 584 13.11 -5.60 27.88
N MET A 585 13.40 -6.44 26.88
CA MET A 585 14.74 -6.51 26.32
C MET A 585 15.09 -5.26 25.52
N SER A 586 14.17 -4.71 24.73
CA SER A 586 14.42 -3.47 23.99
C SER A 586 14.61 -2.27 24.91
N GLN A 587 13.80 -2.15 25.97
CA GLN A 587 13.91 -1.07 26.96
C GLN A 587 15.24 -1.14 27.70
N VAL A 588 15.62 -2.32 28.22
CA VAL A 588 16.89 -2.48 28.93
C VAL A 588 18.08 -2.22 28.00
N ALA A 589 18.04 -2.74 26.77
CA ALA A 589 19.15 -2.58 25.84
C ALA A 589 19.36 -1.14 25.36
N GLN A 590 18.29 -0.33 25.27
CA GLN A 590 18.34 1.01 24.68
C GLN A 590 18.33 2.15 25.72
N GLU A 591 17.75 1.93 26.91
CA GLU A 591 17.54 2.98 27.92
C GLU A 591 18.46 2.84 29.14
N ARG A 592 19.21 1.73 29.25
CA ARG A 592 20.08 1.43 30.40
C ARG A 592 21.49 1.08 29.96
N ASP A 593 22.43 1.17 30.89
CA ASP A 593 23.80 0.70 30.66
C ASP A 593 23.84 -0.83 30.72
N VAL A 594 23.98 -1.47 29.56
CA VAL A 594 24.09 -2.93 29.41
C VAL A 594 25.42 -3.50 29.92
N HIS A 595 26.31 -2.66 30.43
CA HIS A 595 27.56 -3.08 31.10
C HIS A 595 27.50 -2.97 32.62
N ASP A 596 26.47 -2.32 33.17
CA ASP A 596 26.27 -2.25 34.61
C ASP A 596 25.77 -3.59 35.18
N PHE A 597 26.51 -4.12 36.15
CA PHE A 597 26.19 -5.38 36.81
C PHE A 597 24.78 -5.38 37.45
N LYS A 598 24.36 -4.26 38.07
CA LYS A 598 23.03 -4.17 38.71
C LYS A 598 21.91 -4.23 37.68
N THR A 599 22.11 -3.59 36.53
CA THR A 599 21.18 -3.64 35.39
C THR A 599 21.03 -5.07 34.88
N ILE A 600 22.15 -5.77 34.63
CA ILE A 600 22.11 -7.17 34.17
C ILE A 600 21.47 -8.09 35.22
N GLN A 601 21.83 -7.95 36.49
CA GLN A 601 21.24 -8.76 37.56
C GLN A 601 19.72 -8.56 37.65
N SER A 602 19.25 -7.31 37.53
CA SER A 602 17.82 -6.98 37.55
C SER A 602 17.08 -7.55 36.34
N PHE A 603 17.69 -7.53 35.16
CA PHE A 603 17.16 -8.14 33.95
C PHE A 603 17.09 -9.67 34.07
N VAL A 604 18.18 -10.31 34.50
CA VAL A 604 18.27 -11.76 34.71
C VAL A 604 17.21 -12.26 35.70
N ARG A 605 17.01 -11.53 36.81
CA ARG A 605 15.95 -11.84 37.80
C ARG A 605 14.54 -11.85 37.21
N LYS A 606 14.27 -11.02 36.21
CA LYS A 606 12.97 -11.02 35.50
C LYS A 606 12.87 -12.16 34.49
N VAL A 607 13.93 -12.44 33.75
CA VAL A 607 13.94 -13.46 32.67
C VAL A 607 13.94 -14.90 33.22
N GLN A 608 14.62 -15.14 34.35
CA GLN A 608 14.60 -16.37 35.15
C GLN A 608 15.12 -17.66 34.51
N SER A 609 15.27 -17.76 33.19
CA SER A 609 15.82 -18.97 32.54
C SER A 609 16.51 -18.68 31.20
N PRO A 610 17.51 -19.48 30.80
CA PRO A 610 18.15 -19.38 29.49
C PRO A 610 17.17 -19.54 28.32
N GLU A 611 16.16 -20.39 28.46
CA GLU A 611 15.11 -20.58 27.45
C GLU A 611 14.32 -19.28 27.22
N ARG A 612 13.84 -18.64 28.30
CA ARG A 612 13.13 -17.35 28.20
C ARG A 612 14.02 -16.25 27.63
N LEU A 613 15.32 -16.26 27.92
CA LEU A 613 16.28 -15.29 27.35
C LEU A 613 16.37 -15.43 25.82
N ARG A 614 16.50 -16.66 25.30
CA ARG A 614 16.54 -16.93 23.86
C ARG A 614 15.24 -16.53 23.17
N LEU A 615 14.11 -16.95 23.73
CA LEU A 615 12.78 -16.65 23.20
C LEU A 615 12.52 -15.14 23.16
N LEU A 616 12.86 -14.43 24.24
CA LEU A 616 12.66 -12.98 24.33
C LEU A 616 13.53 -12.23 23.32
N LEU A 617 14.81 -12.61 23.17
CA LEU A 617 15.68 -12.01 22.15
C LEU A 617 15.12 -12.18 20.75
N ILE A 618 14.72 -13.41 20.38
CA ILE A 618 14.19 -13.68 19.04
C ILE A 618 12.91 -12.90 18.80
N LEU A 619 12.00 -12.84 19.78
CA LEU A 619 10.78 -12.04 19.71
C LEU A 619 11.11 -10.56 19.51
N THR A 620 12.01 -9.99 20.32
CA THR A 620 12.38 -8.58 20.23
C THR A 620 13.02 -8.23 18.89
N VAL A 621 13.84 -9.12 18.32
CA VAL A 621 14.39 -8.92 16.97
C VAL A 621 13.29 -8.95 15.92
N ALA A 622 12.39 -9.92 15.98
CA ALA A 622 11.28 -10.04 15.03
C ALA A 622 10.34 -8.81 15.09
N ASP A 623 10.03 -8.34 16.29
CA ASP A 623 9.21 -7.16 16.55
C ASP A 623 9.85 -5.89 15.96
N ILE A 624 11.08 -5.54 16.37
CA ILE A 624 11.76 -4.32 15.89
C ILE A 624 11.93 -4.31 14.36
N LYS A 625 12.25 -5.47 13.77
CA LYS A 625 12.41 -5.60 12.32
C LYS A 625 11.08 -5.48 11.57
N ALA A 626 9.97 -5.92 12.16
CA ALA A 626 8.63 -5.82 11.57
C ALA A 626 8.06 -4.39 11.56
N VAL A 627 8.54 -3.51 12.46
CA VAL A 627 8.06 -2.13 12.59
C VAL A 627 8.12 -1.36 11.27
N GLY A 628 9.19 -1.51 10.49
CA GLY A 628 9.36 -0.79 9.22
C GLY A 628 10.78 -0.77 8.67
N PRO A 629 10.95 -0.37 7.39
CA PRO A 629 12.26 -0.12 6.80
C PRO A 629 13.06 0.90 7.62
N GLY A 630 14.37 0.67 7.78
CA GLY A 630 15.27 1.58 8.49
C GLY A 630 15.13 1.61 10.02
N VAL A 631 14.15 0.92 10.61
CA VAL A 631 13.99 0.87 12.08
C VAL A 631 15.04 -0.01 12.74
N TRP A 632 15.34 -1.16 12.12
CA TRP A 632 16.47 -2.00 12.52
C TRP A 632 17.78 -1.45 11.96
N ASN A 633 18.82 -1.37 12.79
CA ASN A 633 20.16 -0.97 12.39
C ASN A 633 21.23 -1.73 13.19
N GLY A 634 22.48 -1.69 12.71
CA GLY A 634 23.60 -2.43 13.31
C GLY A 634 23.85 -2.11 14.79
N TRP A 635 23.61 -0.86 15.20
CA TRP A 635 23.75 -0.40 16.58
C TRP A 635 22.70 -1.04 17.52
N LYS A 636 21.41 -1.03 17.16
CA LYS A 636 20.36 -1.73 17.93
C LYS A 636 20.66 -3.22 18.03
N GLY A 637 21.12 -3.83 16.93
CA GLY A 637 21.55 -5.23 16.92
C GLY A 637 22.70 -5.49 17.89
N GLN A 638 23.66 -4.57 18.00
CA GLN A 638 24.78 -4.70 18.92
C GLN A 638 24.34 -4.63 20.38
N LEU A 639 23.47 -3.68 20.74
CA LEU A 639 22.96 -3.56 22.11
C LEU A 639 22.23 -4.82 22.57
N LEU A 640 21.38 -5.41 21.71
CA LEU A 640 20.67 -6.64 22.02
C LEU A 640 21.63 -7.84 22.18
N ARG A 641 22.65 -7.95 21.33
CA ARG A 641 23.69 -9.00 21.45
C ARG A 641 24.49 -8.84 22.74
N THR A 642 24.91 -7.62 23.06
CA THR A 642 25.65 -7.32 24.30
C THR A 642 24.84 -7.72 25.52
N LEU A 643 23.56 -7.30 25.60
CA LEU A 643 22.69 -7.66 26.72
C LEU A 643 22.53 -9.18 26.84
N TYR A 644 22.37 -9.90 25.73
CA TYR A 644 22.30 -11.36 25.74
C TYR A 644 23.57 -11.99 26.32
N TYR A 645 24.75 -11.62 25.84
CA TYR A 645 26.02 -12.21 26.27
C TYR A 645 26.43 -11.83 27.70
N GLU A 646 26.00 -10.69 28.21
CA GLU A 646 26.22 -10.33 29.62
C GLU A 646 25.24 -11.06 30.55
N ALA A 647 24.02 -11.37 30.08
CA ALA A 647 22.98 -12.05 30.86
C ALA A 647 23.11 -13.59 30.88
N GLU A 648 23.47 -14.22 29.76
CA GLU A 648 23.51 -15.68 29.61
C GLU A 648 24.41 -16.38 30.66
N PRO A 649 25.66 -15.92 30.93
CA PRO A 649 26.52 -16.55 31.92
C PRO A 649 25.93 -16.54 33.34
N GLN A 650 25.22 -15.47 33.71
CA GLN A 650 24.62 -15.34 35.04
C GLN A 650 23.43 -16.29 35.25
N MET A 651 22.87 -16.85 34.17
CA MET A 651 21.77 -17.82 34.24
C MET A 651 22.25 -19.28 34.25
N GLY A 652 23.53 -19.53 33.97
CA GLY A 652 24.11 -20.88 33.84
C GLY A 652 24.49 -21.55 35.17
N GLY A 653 24.18 -20.95 36.32
CA GLY A 653 24.47 -21.51 37.66
C GLY A 653 25.95 -21.48 38.08
N VAL A 654 26.87 -21.25 37.15
CA VAL A 654 28.26 -20.91 37.47
C VAL A 654 28.32 -19.40 37.69
N ILE A 655 28.24 -18.99 38.96
CA ILE A 655 28.80 -17.69 39.35
C ILE A 655 30.31 -17.85 39.16
N ASP A 656 30.78 -17.70 37.93
CA ASP A 656 32.20 -17.57 37.68
C ASP A 656 32.57 -16.20 38.24
N GLN A 657 33.09 -16.20 39.47
CA GLN A 657 33.46 -14.99 40.22
C GLN A 657 34.64 -14.24 39.58
N LEU A 658 35.05 -14.61 38.36
CA LEU A 658 35.97 -13.81 37.57
C LEU A 658 35.23 -12.55 37.10
N SER A 659 35.61 -11.43 37.68
CA SER A 659 35.21 -10.10 37.25
C SER A 659 35.39 -9.96 35.73
N ARG A 660 34.55 -9.14 35.11
CA ARG A 660 34.64 -8.81 33.68
C ARG A 660 36.06 -8.37 33.27
N ARG A 661 36.78 -7.74 34.20
CA ARG A 661 38.18 -7.37 34.06
C ARG A 661 39.06 -8.60 33.87
N GLU A 662 38.96 -9.60 34.75
CA GLU A 662 39.77 -10.82 34.67
C GLU A 662 39.48 -11.67 33.42
N ARG A 663 38.22 -11.73 32.97
CA ARG A 663 37.89 -12.40 31.70
C ARG A 663 38.45 -11.65 30.49
N ALA A 664 38.41 -10.32 30.52
CA ALA A 664 38.96 -9.50 29.46
C ALA A 664 40.49 -9.56 29.43
N GLU A 665 41.15 -9.61 30.58
CA GLU A 665 42.59 -9.83 30.66
C GLU A 665 42.98 -11.22 30.13
N ARG A 666 42.25 -12.28 30.48
CA ARG A 666 42.49 -13.61 29.87
C ARG A 666 42.27 -13.64 28.36
N ALA A 667 41.27 -12.91 27.85
CA ALA A 667 41.05 -12.80 26.41
C ALA A 667 42.16 -11.98 25.73
N ARG A 668 42.67 -10.95 26.42
CA ARG A 668 43.85 -10.16 26.00
C ARG A 668 45.09 -11.05 25.93
N GLU A 669 45.35 -11.85 26.94
CA GLU A 669 46.45 -12.83 26.98
C GLU A 669 46.37 -13.80 25.79
N LYS A 670 45.18 -14.35 25.50
CA LYS A 670 44.98 -15.22 24.33
C LYS A 670 45.20 -14.52 22.99
N LEU A 671 44.91 -13.22 22.89
CA LEU A 671 45.23 -12.45 21.70
C LEU A 671 46.74 -12.23 21.56
N ILE A 672 47.42 -11.93 22.67
CA ILE A 672 48.89 -11.81 22.72
C ILE A 672 49.55 -13.13 22.30
N GLU A 673 49.04 -14.28 22.75
CA GLU A 673 49.52 -15.61 22.35
C GLU A 673 49.44 -15.89 20.83
N GLN A 674 48.54 -15.21 20.11
CA GLN A 674 48.41 -15.34 18.65
C GLN A 674 49.29 -14.36 17.86
N LEU A 675 49.97 -13.43 18.55
CA LEU A 675 50.79 -12.36 17.95
C LEU A 675 52.27 -12.50 18.37
N THR A 676 52.70 -13.71 18.70
CA THR A 676 54.04 -14.01 19.27
C THR A 676 55.20 -13.65 18.34
N ASP A 677 54.92 -13.50 17.04
CA ASP A 677 55.85 -13.04 16.00
C ASP A 677 56.09 -11.51 16.02
N TRP A 678 55.40 -10.75 16.87
CA TRP A 678 55.48 -9.28 16.93
C TRP A 678 56.36 -8.79 18.10
N PRO A 679 56.94 -7.58 18.02
CA PRO A 679 57.63 -6.98 19.16
C PRO A 679 56.68 -6.78 20.35
N GLU A 680 57.15 -7.07 21.57
CA GLU A 680 56.33 -7.04 22.80
C GLU A 680 55.66 -5.66 23.03
N ALA A 681 56.38 -4.57 22.72
CA ALA A 681 55.85 -3.21 22.79
C ALA A 681 54.67 -2.99 21.82
N LEU A 682 54.70 -3.60 20.64
CA LEU A 682 53.63 -3.51 19.65
C LEU A 682 52.43 -4.39 20.03
N GLN A 683 52.68 -5.58 20.58
CA GLN A 683 51.63 -6.45 21.13
C GLN A 683 50.85 -5.73 22.24
N GLN A 684 51.55 -5.13 23.20
CA GLN A 684 50.93 -4.41 24.31
C GLN A 684 50.16 -3.17 23.82
N ASN A 685 50.70 -2.44 22.85
CA ASN A 685 50.03 -1.27 22.27
C ASN A 685 48.73 -1.68 21.56
N ILE A 686 48.81 -2.58 20.58
CA ILE A 686 47.65 -3.02 19.77
C ILE A 686 46.58 -3.65 20.65
N THR A 687 46.96 -4.57 21.53
CA THR A 687 45.97 -5.20 22.42
C THR A 687 45.41 -4.19 23.43
N GLY A 688 46.22 -3.24 23.91
CA GLY A 688 45.84 -2.15 24.81
C GLY A 688 44.70 -1.26 24.29
N VAL A 689 44.62 -1.06 22.97
CA VAL A 689 43.53 -0.30 22.32
C VAL A 689 42.18 -1.03 22.40
N HIS A 690 42.19 -2.35 22.55
CA HIS A 690 40.97 -3.14 22.60
C HIS A 690 40.29 -3.07 23.98
N TYR A 691 39.07 -2.54 23.97
CA TYR A 691 38.23 -2.41 25.15
C TYR A 691 37.60 -3.77 25.54
N PRO A 692 37.29 -4.01 26.83
CA PRO A 692 36.84 -5.32 27.33
C PRO A 692 35.69 -6.00 26.54
N PRO A 693 34.61 -5.31 26.12
CA PRO A 693 33.60 -5.95 25.29
C PRO A 693 34.09 -6.44 23.93
N TYR A 694 35.08 -5.79 23.30
CA TYR A 694 35.65 -6.26 22.05
C TYR A 694 36.39 -7.59 22.25
N LEU A 695 37.28 -7.64 23.26
CA LEU A 695 38.08 -8.82 23.59
C LEU A 695 37.20 -10.02 23.95
N LEU A 696 36.05 -9.78 24.59
CA LEU A 696 35.15 -10.84 25.06
C LEU A 696 34.18 -11.34 23.96
N ASN A 697 33.80 -10.51 22.99
CA ASN A 697 32.69 -10.82 22.08
C ASN A 697 33.10 -11.05 20.63
N VAL A 698 34.29 -10.61 20.21
CA VAL A 698 34.80 -10.84 18.85
C VAL A 698 35.53 -12.19 18.82
N PRO A 699 35.29 -13.08 17.84
CA PRO A 699 36.06 -14.32 17.72
C PRO A 699 37.56 -14.05 17.59
N LEU A 700 38.40 -14.84 18.26
CA LEU A 700 39.86 -14.63 18.31
C LEU A 700 40.51 -14.46 16.92
N ASN A 701 40.11 -15.26 15.93
CA ASN A 701 40.59 -15.13 14.55
C ASN A 701 40.28 -13.78 13.90
N LYS A 702 39.13 -13.16 14.22
CA LYS A 702 38.81 -11.79 13.78
C LYS A 702 39.58 -10.75 14.56
N GLN A 703 39.82 -10.98 15.85
CA GLN A 703 40.67 -10.08 16.65
C GLN A 703 42.08 -10.01 16.08
N VAL A 704 42.64 -11.16 15.69
CA VAL A 704 43.94 -11.26 15.01
C VAL A 704 43.90 -10.52 13.66
N ALA A 705 42.89 -10.76 12.82
CA ALA A 705 42.77 -10.05 11.54
C ALA A 705 42.70 -8.52 11.70
N HIS A 706 41.94 -8.02 12.67
CA HIS A 706 41.90 -6.58 12.96
C HIS A 706 43.22 -6.05 13.51
N ALA A 707 43.93 -6.83 14.35
CA ALA A 707 45.25 -6.46 14.82
C ALA A 707 46.22 -6.26 13.65
N HIS A 708 46.26 -7.20 12.68
CA HIS A 708 47.06 -7.05 11.45
C HIS A 708 46.68 -5.80 10.66
N MET A 709 45.38 -5.54 10.46
CA MET A 709 44.92 -4.32 9.78
C MET A 709 45.37 -3.03 10.49
N MET A 710 45.37 -3.03 11.83
CA MET A 710 45.82 -1.89 12.62
C MET A 710 47.33 -1.67 12.49
N ARG A 711 48.13 -2.74 12.48
CA ARG A 711 49.57 -2.66 12.25
C ARG A 711 49.87 -2.10 10.86
N ASP A 712 49.23 -2.65 9.83
CA ASP A 712 49.45 -2.21 8.44
C ASP A 712 49.09 -0.72 8.28
N ALA A 713 48.06 -0.24 8.98
CA ALA A 713 47.68 1.18 9.01
C ALA A 713 48.63 2.09 9.82
N MET A 714 49.46 1.54 10.72
CA MET A 714 50.49 2.29 11.46
C MET A 714 51.83 2.34 10.72
N GLU A 715 52.06 1.38 9.81
CA GLU A 715 53.23 1.31 8.92
C GLU A 715 53.02 2.09 7.60
N SER A 716 51.78 2.51 7.32
CA SER A 716 51.37 3.40 6.24
C SER A 716 51.44 4.87 6.66
#